data_AF-A0A421JV57-F1
#
_entry.id   AF-A0A421JV57-F1
#
_cell.length_a   1.000
_cell.length_b   1.000
_cell.length_c   1.000
_cell.angle_alpha   90.00
_cell.angle_beta   90.00
_cell.angle_gamma   90.00
#
_symmetry.space_group_name_H-M   'P 1'
#
loop_
_entity.id
_entity.type
_entity.pdbx_description
1 polymer ?
#
loop_
_entity_poly.entity_id
_entity_poly.type
_entity_poly.pdbx_seq_one_letter_code
_entity_poly.pdbx_strand_id
1 'polypeptide(L)'
;MILEETSFQGLQGIYVDPKYQSKSDEDSPISQDIVYTFMLELVNMNFVLDKPVIDELCKLSAVEGGEFLKQHLALIKRHLGDHVKHEPFYPNFPAQVMNTSNLDLFINAIIHYFTWGTWRPIFIEEKRVELSEDSTLVRLRLVGLDELKQYFIKLICSKTGIPIIYDGFIKQGINQDWFDIYKAQFSEIQFRETSCKLAVECLKQGKDVSFFVKTTTDILRIMAVYSKQPSTLKRVGKFKSMKRKERRILIQLLENVISIEDVKRHRSIWIRAFHCLHVGEYKGKVNEIAAKFRNENNVYTKNTVLCQAIEKGETESAVGILKNLPSMFARYLDKLLRDCIDGSYEKTLKEFTNIAQSVESKILLQALGHFKGNSKTTNRSVFADQKLILINKKKNQNILSNAVANKVVNTIRGALIEKYKTRNHFGENSKVYISKEVEGILLPMQLNTGNDSNKRAIARGSRIILDACDSEKNIIRFFIHWIGLIIDLGAVFLKEDLETSRFINYTHLKEEYAVHSGDIIYAPGPKGASEFIDIDINKALDAGYRYAQMDVRVYQGPTFAKHEECFGGYMMRQEQQEGEIFETSTVRSKMDFKSETRTISPFMFDLNTREVIWLDVPTTPKVYLWNDLNHNINATKETLKAYLELPLIKVNMKELVELHVEAAGGSATIVESREDANFIVGLGEGDLDVYDFATINSNWI
;
A
#
# COMPACT_ATOMS: atom_id res chain seq x y z
N MET A 1 7.87 20.44 10.78
CA MET A 1 6.64 19.61 10.64
C MET A 1 6.85 18.32 9.84
N ILE A 2 7.56 18.30 8.70
CA ILE A 2 7.73 17.06 7.90
C ILE A 2 8.49 15.95 8.67
N LEU A 3 9.52 16.31 9.45
CA LEU A 3 10.28 15.33 10.25
C LEU A 3 9.44 14.76 11.39
N GLU A 4 8.68 15.63 12.05
CA GLU A 4 7.73 15.33 13.11
C GLU A 4 6.63 14.37 12.60
N GLU A 5 6.02 14.70 11.46
CA GLU A 5 5.03 13.86 10.78
C GLU A 5 5.60 12.49 10.38
N THR A 6 6.82 12.46 9.84
CA THR A 6 7.50 11.20 9.49
C THR A 6 7.87 10.38 10.71
N SER A 7 8.29 11.02 11.81
CA SER A 7 8.61 10.33 13.06
C SER A 7 7.39 9.64 13.66
N PHE A 8 6.23 10.31 13.62
CA PHE A 8 4.98 9.74 14.11
C PHE A 8 4.45 8.65 13.19
N GLN A 9 4.34 8.91 11.88
CA GLN A 9 3.71 7.97 10.95
C GLN A 9 4.60 6.78 10.57
N GLY A 10 5.91 6.99 10.46
CA GLY A 10 6.87 5.99 9.96
C GLY A 10 7.69 5.28 11.03
N LEU A 11 7.84 5.89 12.21
CA LEU A 11 8.68 5.37 13.30
C LEU A 11 7.95 5.25 14.65
N GLN A 12 6.64 5.54 14.68
CA GLN A 12 5.80 5.50 15.88
C GLN A 12 6.43 6.24 17.06
N GLY A 13 6.90 7.46 16.81
CA GLY A 13 7.58 8.25 17.83
C GLY A 13 7.45 9.75 17.64
N ILE A 14 8.11 10.49 18.54
CA ILE A 14 8.13 11.95 18.56
C ILE A 14 9.56 12.41 18.30
N TYR A 15 9.74 13.19 17.25
CA TYR A 15 10.96 13.96 17.00
C TYR A 15 10.77 15.38 17.53
N VAL A 16 11.66 15.79 18.44
CA VAL A 16 11.71 17.15 18.98
C VAL A 16 12.84 17.90 18.27
N ASP A 17 12.49 18.87 17.43
CA ASP A 17 13.49 19.72 16.77
C ASP A 17 14.17 20.63 17.83
N PRO A 18 15.51 20.69 17.87
CA PRO A 18 16.24 21.55 18.82
C PRO A 18 15.81 23.00 18.81
N LYS A 19 15.23 23.49 17.71
CA LYS A 19 14.70 24.86 17.65
C LYS A 19 13.59 25.15 18.67
N TYR A 20 12.92 24.14 19.23
CA TYR A 20 11.85 24.30 20.23
C TYR A 20 12.36 24.24 21.68
N GLN A 21 13.64 23.90 21.88
CA GLN A 21 14.27 23.88 23.20
C GLN A 21 14.54 25.31 23.67
N SER A 22 14.56 25.52 24.99
CA SER A 22 14.93 26.80 25.57
C SER A 22 16.37 27.18 25.16
N LYS A 23 16.54 28.37 24.56
CA LYS A 23 17.81 28.83 23.99
C LYS A 23 18.63 29.71 24.96
N SER A 24 18.08 30.09 26.11
CA SER A 24 18.74 30.92 27.13
C SER A 24 18.13 30.73 28.53
N ASP A 25 18.85 31.14 29.57
CA ASP A 25 18.36 31.16 30.97
C ASP A 25 17.15 32.10 31.18
N GLU A 26 16.79 32.93 30.17
CA GLU A 26 15.65 33.86 30.22
C GLU A 26 14.34 33.24 29.70
N ASP A 27 14.39 32.14 28.93
CA ASP A 27 13.20 31.43 28.45
C ASP A 27 12.79 30.36 29.46
N SER A 28 11.75 30.65 30.24
CA SER A 28 11.19 29.69 31.20
C SER A 28 10.75 28.41 30.47
N PRO A 29 11.09 27.22 30.99
CA PRO A 29 10.62 25.97 30.42
C PRO A 29 9.10 25.88 30.52
N ILE A 30 8.51 25.08 29.64
CA ILE A 30 7.09 24.78 29.66
C ILE A 30 6.68 24.17 31.00
N SER A 31 5.50 24.55 31.52
CA SER A 31 4.97 23.95 32.75
C SER A 31 4.72 22.45 32.57
N GLN A 32 5.07 21.66 33.59
CA GLN A 32 4.76 20.24 33.62
C GLN A 32 3.26 19.96 33.47
N ASP A 33 2.40 20.84 34.01
CA ASP A 33 0.94 20.70 33.88
C ASP A 33 0.47 20.70 32.41
N ILE A 34 1.14 21.48 31.56
CA ILE A 34 0.81 21.54 30.13
C ILE A 34 1.24 20.24 29.44
N VAL A 35 2.41 19.70 29.80
CA VAL A 35 2.88 18.41 29.28
C VAL A 35 1.96 17.28 29.74
N TYR A 36 1.54 17.27 31.00
CA TYR A 36 0.60 16.29 31.53
C TYR A 36 -0.79 16.41 30.91
N THR A 37 -1.27 17.62 30.64
CA THR A 37 -2.53 17.84 29.89
C THR A 37 -2.43 17.25 28.49
N PHE A 38 -1.32 17.49 27.78
CA PHE A 38 -1.06 16.88 26.48
C PHE A 38 -1.05 15.34 26.57
N MET A 39 -0.40 14.77 27.59
CA MET A 39 -0.40 13.32 27.81
C MET A 39 -1.81 12.75 28.05
N LEU A 40 -2.67 13.43 28.81
CA LEU A 40 -4.04 13.00 29.03
C LEU A 40 -4.85 12.99 27.73
N GLU A 41 -4.71 14.01 26.89
CA GLU A 41 -5.32 14.05 25.55
C GLU A 41 -4.83 12.89 24.67
N LEU A 42 -3.54 12.54 24.76
CA LEU A 42 -2.99 11.38 24.04
C LEU A 42 -3.60 10.07 24.52
N VAL A 43 -3.76 9.89 25.83
CA VAL A 43 -4.37 8.67 26.41
C VAL A 43 -5.81 8.49 25.91
N ASN A 44 -6.58 9.56 25.79
CA ASN A 44 -7.94 9.53 25.23
C ASN A 44 -7.98 9.09 23.74
N MET A 45 -6.85 9.15 23.05
CA MET A 45 -6.66 8.69 21.67
C MET A 45 -5.83 7.39 21.59
N ASN A 46 -5.66 6.70 22.72
CA ASN A 46 -4.87 5.48 22.92
C ASN A 46 -3.36 5.62 22.66
N PHE A 47 -2.79 6.81 22.85
CA PHE A 47 -1.34 7.02 22.78
C PHE A 47 -0.76 7.26 24.17
N VAL A 48 0.39 6.64 24.43
CA VAL A 48 1.17 6.88 25.64
C VAL A 48 2.60 7.24 25.30
N LEU A 49 3.24 8.09 26.11
CA LEU A 49 4.61 8.52 25.89
C LEU A 49 5.59 7.70 26.73
N ASP A 50 6.72 7.35 26.15
CA ASP A 50 7.84 6.84 26.92
C ASP A 50 8.50 7.94 27.75
N LYS A 51 9.09 7.54 28.89
CA LYS A 51 9.75 8.46 29.82
C LYS A 51 10.75 9.41 29.13
N PRO A 52 11.64 8.97 28.22
CA PRO A 52 12.56 9.88 27.53
C PRO A 52 11.86 10.95 26.69
N VAL A 53 10.66 10.67 26.17
CA VAL A 53 9.87 11.68 25.45
C VAL A 53 9.37 12.73 26.43
N ILE A 54 8.79 12.30 27.54
CA ILE A 54 8.29 13.19 28.59
C ILE A 54 9.41 14.11 29.10
N ASP A 55 10.58 13.54 29.37
CA ASP A 55 11.76 14.28 29.83
C ASP A 55 12.22 15.34 28.83
N GLU A 56 12.13 15.07 27.51
CA GLU A 56 12.45 16.06 26.46
C GLU A 56 11.35 17.12 26.30
N LEU A 57 10.07 16.75 26.40
CA LEU A 57 8.97 17.72 26.30
C LEU A 57 9.02 18.75 27.45
N CYS A 58 9.43 18.33 28.65
CA CYS A 58 9.61 19.22 29.80
C CYS A 58 10.76 20.24 29.65
N LYS A 59 11.64 20.09 28.65
CA LYS A 59 12.75 21.01 28.37
C LYS A 59 12.41 22.06 27.30
N LEU A 60 11.23 21.97 26.70
CA LEU A 60 10.79 22.92 25.69
C LEU A 60 10.60 24.32 26.29
N SER A 61 10.79 25.36 25.48
CA SER A 61 10.43 26.73 25.90
C SER A 61 8.91 26.84 26.06
N ALA A 62 8.42 27.69 26.97
CA ALA A 62 6.99 27.82 27.21
C ALA A 62 6.19 28.20 25.94
N VAL A 63 6.73 29.08 25.11
CA VAL A 63 6.05 29.58 23.90
C VAL A 63 6.20 28.61 22.72
N GLU A 64 7.43 28.29 22.31
CA GLU A 64 7.67 27.43 21.14
C GLU A 64 7.25 25.97 21.45
N GLY A 65 7.41 25.53 22.69
CA GLY A 65 6.96 24.23 23.18
C GLY A 65 5.44 24.08 23.20
N GLY A 66 4.70 25.09 23.67
CA GLY A 66 3.24 25.07 23.65
C GLY A 66 2.69 24.92 22.23
N GLU A 67 3.27 25.63 21.27
CA GLU A 67 2.91 25.52 19.85
C GLU A 67 3.29 24.14 19.28
N PHE A 68 4.45 23.59 19.66
CA PHE A 68 4.86 22.24 19.27
C PHE A 68 3.86 21.17 19.72
N LEU A 69 3.42 21.21 20.99
CA LEU A 69 2.43 20.26 21.54
C LEU A 69 1.10 20.38 20.81
N LYS A 70 0.63 21.60 20.56
CA LYS A 70 -0.61 21.87 19.82
C LYS A 70 -0.55 21.33 18.38
N GLN A 71 0.58 21.52 17.69
CA GLN A 71 0.79 21.00 16.34
C GLN A 71 0.84 19.47 16.31
N HIS A 72 1.49 18.83 17.29
CA HIS A 72 1.51 17.38 17.43
C HIS A 72 0.12 16.82 17.73
N LEU A 73 -0.65 17.46 18.62
CA LEU A 73 -2.02 17.05 18.90
C LEU A 73 -2.89 17.13 17.63
N ALA A 74 -2.78 18.21 16.86
CA ALA A 74 -3.50 18.36 15.60
C ALA A 74 -3.08 17.33 14.54
N LEU A 75 -1.79 16.95 14.52
CA LEU A 75 -1.28 15.88 13.66
C LEU A 75 -1.93 14.53 14.00
N ILE A 76 -2.01 14.18 15.29
CA ILE A 76 -2.59 12.92 15.77
C ILE A 76 -4.10 12.90 15.52
N LYS A 77 -4.81 13.98 15.82
CA LYS A 77 -6.24 14.12 15.49
C LYS A 77 -6.49 13.92 14.00
N ARG A 78 -5.69 14.55 13.14
CA ARG A 78 -5.77 14.34 11.69
C ARG A 78 -5.42 12.91 11.27
N HIS A 79 -4.52 12.27 11.99
CA HIS A 79 -4.15 10.89 11.74
C HIS A 79 -5.33 9.93 11.97
N LEU A 80 -6.09 10.16 13.04
CA LEU A 80 -7.26 9.36 13.40
C LEU A 80 -8.53 9.77 12.64
N GLY A 81 -8.64 11.04 12.23
CA GLY A 81 -9.84 11.60 11.58
C GLY A 81 -10.60 12.62 12.44
N ASP A 82 -10.17 12.86 13.68
CA ASP A 82 -10.79 13.76 14.66
C ASP A 82 -10.52 15.26 14.41
N HIS A 83 -9.91 15.62 13.27
CA HIS A 83 -9.68 17.03 12.94
C HIS A 83 -10.92 17.72 12.34
N VAL A 84 -12.01 16.98 12.14
CA VAL A 84 -13.29 17.46 11.61
C VAL A 84 -14.42 17.17 12.59
N LYS A 85 -15.52 17.91 12.47
CA LYS A 85 -16.74 17.60 13.23
C LYS A 85 -17.57 16.59 12.46
N HIS A 86 -17.81 15.43 13.06
CA HIS A 86 -18.61 14.36 12.46
C HIS A 86 -20.09 14.54 12.79
N GLU A 87 -20.91 14.85 11.78
CA GLU A 87 -22.36 15.04 11.90
C GLU A 87 -23.11 14.17 10.88
N PRO A 88 -23.66 13.01 11.29
CA PRO A 88 -24.47 12.18 10.41
C PRO A 88 -25.83 12.81 10.10
N PHE A 89 -26.58 12.21 9.16
CA PHE A 89 -27.93 12.66 8.83
C PHE A 89 -28.90 12.50 10.01
N TYR A 90 -28.75 11.41 10.77
CA TYR A 90 -29.52 11.12 11.98
C TYR A 90 -28.61 11.21 13.22
N PRO A 91 -28.74 12.24 14.07
CA PRO A 91 -27.80 12.50 15.18
C PRO A 91 -27.83 11.43 16.28
N ASN A 92 -28.95 10.74 16.49
CA ASN A 92 -29.07 9.67 17.50
C ASN A 92 -28.82 8.28 16.88
N PHE A 93 -28.01 8.21 15.82
CA PHE A 93 -27.55 6.97 15.18
C PHE A 93 -26.85 6.02 16.19
N PRO A 94 -27.05 4.69 16.13
CA PRO A 94 -27.90 3.98 15.17
C PRO A 94 -29.36 3.76 15.58
N ALA A 95 -29.71 3.87 16.88
CA ALA A 95 -31.06 3.54 17.35
C ALA A 95 -32.14 4.39 16.70
N GLN A 96 -31.86 5.66 16.39
CA GLN A 96 -32.80 6.50 15.67
C GLN A 96 -33.22 5.89 14.33
N VAL A 97 -32.26 5.42 13.53
CA VAL A 97 -32.54 4.83 12.21
C VAL A 97 -33.25 3.48 12.36
N MET A 98 -32.81 2.66 13.34
CA MET A 98 -33.46 1.38 13.65
C MET A 98 -34.94 1.55 14.00
N ASN A 99 -35.27 2.55 14.81
CA ASN A 99 -36.63 2.79 15.32
C ASN A 99 -37.51 3.57 14.34
N THR A 100 -36.94 4.30 13.38
CA THR A 100 -37.71 5.09 12.40
C THR A 100 -38.38 4.19 11.36
N SER A 101 -39.61 4.48 10.95
CA SER A 101 -40.30 3.67 9.92
C SER A 101 -39.62 3.80 8.55
N ASN A 102 -39.70 2.76 7.70
CA ASN A 102 -39.14 2.82 6.34
C ASN A 102 -39.77 3.95 5.51
N LEU A 103 -41.04 4.29 5.76
CA LEU A 103 -41.73 5.40 5.08
C LEU A 103 -41.13 6.75 5.47
N ASP A 104 -40.88 6.98 6.76
CA ASP A 104 -40.28 8.24 7.23
C ASP A 104 -38.83 8.38 6.75
N LEU A 105 -38.05 7.29 6.78
CA LEU A 105 -36.70 7.28 6.20
C LEU A 105 -36.73 7.66 4.71
N PHE A 106 -37.66 7.07 3.95
CA PHE A 106 -37.84 7.35 2.54
C PHE A 106 -38.26 8.79 2.26
N ILE A 107 -39.24 9.32 3.00
CA ILE A 107 -39.69 10.72 2.87
C ILE A 107 -38.54 11.69 3.17
N ASN A 108 -37.80 11.45 4.26
CA ASN A 108 -36.66 12.28 4.63
C ASN A 108 -35.60 12.32 3.52
N ALA A 109 -35.23 11.15 2.97
CA ALA A 109 -34.28 11.05 1.87
C ALA A 109 -34.77 11.80 0.62
N ILE A 110 -36.04 11.62 0.25
CA ILE A 110 -36.64 12.32 -0.90
C ILE A 110 -36.59 13.84 -0.74
N ILE A 111 -36.98 14.38 0.41
CA ILE A 111 -36.96 15.84 0.63
C ILE A 111 -35.51 16.34 0.63
N HIS A 112 -34.59 15.59 1.23
CA HIS A 112 -33.16 15.90 1.17
C HIS A 112 -32.66 16.01 -0.28
N TYR A 113 -32.99 15.03 -1.12
CA TYR A 113 -32.57 15.02 -2.52
C TYR A 113 -33.23 16.14 -3.35
N PHE A 114 -34.53 16.38 -3.17
CA PHE A 114 -35.25 17.46 -3.87
C PHE A 114 -34.71 18.85 -3.54
N THR A 115 -34.11 19.01 -2.36
CA THR A 115 -33.51 20.28 -1.92
C THR A 115 -32.00 20.33 -2.17
N TRP A 116 -31.45 19.39 -2.96
CA TRP A 116 -30.01 19.24 -3.20
C TRP A 116 -29.19 19.22 -1.91
N GLY A 117 -29.73 18.55 -0.90
CA GLY A 117 -29.12 18.32 0.40
C GLY A 117 -29.14 19.50 1.36
N THR A 118 -29.79 20.61 0.99
CA THR A 118 -29.89 21.81 1.84
C THR A 118 -30.89 21.65 2.99
N TRP A 119 -31.87 20.76 2.85
CA TRP A 119 -32.79 20.42 3.93
C TRP A 119 -32.37 19.13 4.65
N ARG A 120 -32.51 19.12 5.98
CA ARG A 120 -32.43 17.94 6.83
C ARG A 120 -33.50 18.04 7.93
N PRO A 121 -34.06 16.91 8.40
CA PRO A 121 -34.93 16.91 9.56
C PRO A 121 -34.17 17.39 10.81
N ILE A 122 -34.85 18.16 11.66
CA ILE A 122 -34.30 18.64 12.93
C ILE A 122 -34.70 17.65 14.01
N PHE A 123 -33.70 17.09 14.68
CA PHE A 123 -33.89 16.17 15.81
C PHE A 123 -33.20 16.72 17.06
N ILE A 124 -33.68 16.28 18.22
CA ILE A 124 -33.03 16.57 19.50
C ILE A 124 -31.92 15.55 19.67
N GLU A 125 -30.68 16.02 19.79
CA GLU A 125 -29.54 15.17 20.08
C GLU A 125 -29.57 14.70 21.54
N GLU A 126 -29.57 13.38 21.72
CA GLU A 126 -29.59 12.75 23.03
C GLU A 126 -28.19 12.67 23.62
N LYS A 127 -28.06 12.86 24.94
CA LYS A 127 -26.79 12.68 25.63
C LYS A 127 -26.40 11.19 25.59
N ARG A 128 -25.20 10.91 25.08
CA ARG A 128 -24.64 9.56 25.05
C ARG A 128 -24.00 9.20 26.39
N VAL A 129 -24.02 7.90 26.71
CA VAL A 129 -23.27 7.36 27.85
C VAL A 129 -21.79 7.41 27.49
N GLU A 130 -20.91 7.68 28.46
CA GLU A 130 -19.47 7.67 28.22
C GLU A 130 -19.00 6.27 27.80
N LEU A 131 -17.98 6.22 26.95
CA LEU A 131 -17.41 4.95 26.51
C LEU A 131 -16.73 4.25 27.69
N SER A 132 -17.09 2.99 27.94
CA SER A 132 -16.46 2.15 28.97
C SER A 132 -15.95 0.84 28.37
N GLU A 133 -14.89 0.93 27.58
CA GLU A 133 -14.22 -0.26 27.03
C GLU A 133 -12.70 -0.11 27.04
N ASP A 134 -12.01 -1.24 27.19
CA ASP A 134 -10.56 -1.29 27.11
C ASP A 134 -10.08 -1.16 25.66
N SER A 135 -8.86 -0.65 25.52
CA SER A 135 -8.21 -0.49 24.23
C SER A 135 -6.70 -0.65 24.31
N THR A 136 -6.11 -1.09 23.21
CA THR A 136 -4.66 -1.25 23.09
C THR A 136 -3.98 0.11 22.97
N LEU A 137 -3.05 0.38 23.89
CA LEU A 137 -2.28 1.63 23.90
C LEU A 137 -1.06 1.54 22.96
N VAL A 138 -0.89 2.57 22.15
CA VAL A 138 0.25 2.77 21.25
C VAL A 138 1.30 3.60 21.97
N ARG A 139 2.45 2.99 22.24
CA ARG A 139 3.58 3.64 22.90
C ARG A 139 4.40 4.44 21.88
N LEU A 140 4.57 5.74 22.16
CA LEU A 140 5.37 6.67 21.37
C LEU A 140 6.73 6.88 22.04
N ARG A 141 7.78 6.57 21.28
CA ARG A 141 9.17 6.70 21.72
C ARG A 141 9.83 7.98 21.22
N LEU A 142 10.96 8.34 21.81
CA LEU A 142 11.78 9.44 21.31
C LEU A 142 12.49 8.98 20.03
N VAL A 143 12.50 9.84 19.00
CA VAL A 143 13.16 9.58 17.72
C VAL A 143 14.24 10.62 17.51
N GLY A 144 15.48 10.17 17.28
CA GLY A 144 16.60 11.06 16.97
C GLY A 144 16.69 11.46 15.49
N LEU A 145 17.43 12.53 15.19
CA LEU A 145 17.68 12.96 13.81
C LEU A 145 18.44 11.89 13.00
N ASP A 146 19.39 11.20 13.62
CA ASP A 146 20.15 10.15 12.95
C ASP A 146 19.28 8.93 12.61
N GLU A 147 18.28 8.60 13.43
CA GLU A 147 17.30 7.57 13.10
C GLU A 147 16.46 7.96 11.88
N LEU A 148 16.04 9.23 11.77
CA LEU A 148 15.36 9.73 10.58
C LEU A 148 16.26 9.66 9.34
N LYS A 149 17.55 9.99 9.45
CA LYS A 149 18.51 9.80 8.34
C LYS A 149 18.61 8.33 7.92
N GLN A 150 18.68 7.41 8.87
CA GLN A 150 18.69 5.98 8.58
C GLN A 150 17.38 5.53 7.93
N TYR A 151 16.25 6.05 8.39
CA TYR A 151 14.95 5.78 7.79
C TYR A 151 14.86 6.29 6.34
N PHE A 152 15.39 7.49 6.06
CA PHE A 152 15.54 7.99 4.69
C PHE A 152 16.34 7.04 3.80
N ILE A 153 17.49 6.54 4.28
CA ILE A 153 18.31 5.57 3.55
C ILE A 153 17.51 4.27 3.31
N LYS A 154 16.84 3.73 4.34
CA LYS A 154 15.99 2.53 4.24
C LYS A 154 14.89 2.67 3.19
N LEU A 155 14.19 3.82 3.17
CA LEU A 155 13.14 4.10 2.19
C LEU A 155 13.69 4.05 0.75
N ILE A 156 14.88 4.63 0.51
CA ILE A 156 15.52 4.63 -0.81
C ILE A 156 16.04 3.24 -1.20
N CYS A 157 16.56 2.46 -0.25
CA CYS A 157 17.00 1.08 -0.46
C CYS A 157 15.84 0.12 -0.79
N SER A 158 14.59 0.50 -0.54
CA SER A 158 13.42 -0.31 -0.79
C SER A 158 13.36 -0.81 -2.25
N LYS A 159 13.08 -2.10 -2.45
CA LYS A 159 12.88 -2.76 -3.76
C LYS A 159 11.48 -2.53 -4.36
N THR A 160 10.80 -1.50 -3.89
CA THR A 160 9.40 -1.18 -4.14
C THR A 160 9.18 0.32 -4.08
N GLY A 161 8.01 0.78 -4.55
CA GLY A 161 7.67 2.21 -4.55
C GLY A 161 7.55 2.75 -3.13
N ILE A 162 8.08 3.96 -2.93
CA ILE A 162 7.88 4.72 -1.71
C ILE A 162 6.49 5.38 -1.77
N PRO A 163 5.65 5.23 -0.73
CA PRO A 163 4.37 5.92 -0.61
C PRO A 163 4.49 7.44 -0.78
N ILE A 164 3.47 8.09 -1.37
CA ILE A 164 3.52 9.54 -1.67
C ILE A 164 3.59 10.39 -0.39
N ILE A 165 3.09 9.89 0.73
CA ILE A 165 3.21 10.57 2.04
C ILE A 165 4.66 10.94 2.39
N TYR A 166 5.64 10.17 1.92
CA TYR A 166 7.06 10.42 2.15
C TYR A 166 7.70 11.34 1.11
N ASP A 167 7.00 11.79 0.05
CA ASP A 167 7.59 12.67 -0.97
C ASP A 167 8.12 13.98 -0.36
N GLY A 168 7.46 14.52 0.67
CA GLY A 168 7.93 15.69 1.41
C GLY A 168 9.22 15.39 2.19
N PHE A 169 9.25 14.27 2.89
CA PHE A 169 10.42 13.80 3.64
C PHE A 169 11.63 13.54 2.74
N ILE A 170 11.41 12.92 1.58
CA ILE A 170 12.46 12.64 0.60
C ILE A 170 13.07 13.94 0.06
N LYS A 171 12.24 14.95 -0.28
CA LYS A 171 12.74 16.27 -0.69
C LYS A 171 13.55 16.95 0.42
N GLN A 172 13.07 16.85 1.66
CA GLN A 172 13.80 17.40 2.80
C GLN A 172 15.16 16.72 2.97
N GLY A 173 15.23 15.39 2.87
CA GLY A 173 16.50 14.66 2.95
C GLY A 173 17.50 15.04 1.84
N ILE A 174 17.02 15.31 0.61
CA ILE A 174 17.89 15.83 -0.47
C ILE A 174 18.40 17.25 -0.15
N ASN A 175 17.55 18.10 0.43
CA ASN A 175 17.92 19.48 0.80
C ASN A 175 18.91 19.52 1.97
N GLN A 176 18.91 18.49 2.82
CA GLN A 176 19.87 18.33 3.92
C GLN A 176 21.07 17.45 3.55
N ASP A 177 21.27 17.16 2.26
CA ASP A 177 22.39 16.38 1.72
C ASP A 177 22.51 14.94 2.29
N TRP A 178 21.43 14.37 2.83
CA TRP A 178 21.40 12.98 3.31
C TRP A 178 21.59 11.97 2.17
N PHE A 179 21.33 12.38 0.93
CA PHE A 179 21.56 11.54 -0.25
C PHE A 179 23.05 11.29 -0.52
N ASP A 180 23.96 12.16 -0.07
CA ASP A 180 25.40 11.92 -0.21
C ASP A 180 25.85 10.76 0.68
N ILE A 181 25.23 10.59 1.85
CA ILE A 181 25.41 9.42 2.72
C ILE A 181 25.01 8.13 1.98
N TYR A 182 23.87 8.16 1.28
CA TYR A 182 23.43 7.04 0.46
C TYR A 182 24.44 6.68 -0.63
N LYS A 183 24.91 7.67 -1.41
CA LYS A 183 25.89 7.45 -2.49
C LYS A 183 27.23 6.91 -2.00
N ALA A 184 27.63 7.25 -0.77
CA ALA A 184 28.85 6.73 -0.15
C ALA A 184 28.74 5.22 0.19
N GLN A 185 27.52 4.74 0.45
CA GLN A 185 27.26 3.36 0.88
C GLN A 185 26.80 2.45 -0.27
N PHE A 186 26.09 3.00 -1.26
CA PHE A 186 25.43 2.22 -2.31
C PHE A 186 25.80 2.71 -3.70
N SER A 187 25.95 1.77 -4.64
CA SER A 187 26.28 2.06 -6.04
C SER A 187 25.06 2.34 -6.91
N GLU A 188 23.83 2.06 -6.41
CA GLU A 188 22.59 2.34 -7.14
C GLU A 188 21.35 2.37 -6.25
N ILE A 189 20.25 2.84 -6.84
CA ILE A 189 18.91 2.76 -6.26
C ILE A 189 18.17 1.59 -6.90
N GLN A 190 17.67 0.69 -6.04
CA GLN A 190 17.07 -0.57 -6.47
C GLN A 190 15.75 -0.32 -7.22
N PHE A 191 14.87 0.53 -6.68
CA PHE A 191 13.58 0.80 -7.30
C PHE A 191 13.61 1.99 -8.27
N ARG A 192 13.31 1.71 -9.55
CA ARG A 192 13.47 2.68 -10.64
C ARG A 192 12.56 3.89 -10.53
N GLU A 193 11.33 3.74 -10.00
CA GLU A 193 10.44 4.89 -9.79
C GLU A 193 11.01 5.85 -8.74
N THR A 194 11.47 5.32 -7.61
CA THR A 194 12.18 6.08 -6.56
C THR A 194 13.39 6.79 -7.14
N SER A 195 14.23 6.05 -7.89
CA SER A 195 15.39 6.62 -8.59
C SER A 195 15.02 7.79 -9.49
N CYS A 196 13.91 7.70 -10.23
CA CYS A 196 13.48 8.77 -11.13
C CYS A 196 12.92 9.99 -10.38
N LYS A 197 12.18 9.78 -9.28
CA LYS A 197 11.69 10.88 -8.42
C LYS A 197 12.86 11.68 -7.86
N LEU A 198 13.86 10.99 -7.29
CA LEU A 198 15.08 11.59 -6.76
C LEU A 198 15.89 12.30 -7.85
N ALA A 199 16.07 11.66 -9.01
CA ALA A 199 16.77 12.26 -10.14
C ALA A 199 16.13 13.58 -10.61
N VAL A 200 14.80 13.65 -10.67
CA VAL A 200 14.08 14.88 -11.06
C VAL A 200 14.27 15.98 -10.02
N GLU A 201 14.28 15.64 -8.74
CA GLU A 201 14.53 16.62 -7.68
C GLU A 201 15.97 17.15 -7.73
N CYS A 202 16.96 16.26 -7.84
CA CYS A 202 18.36 16.64 -8.05
C CYS A 202 18.55 17.50 -9.31
N LEU A 203 17.92 17.12 -10.43
CA LEU A 203 18.01 17.87 -11.70
C LEU A 203 17.47 19.30 -11.56
N LYS A 204 16.33 19.49 -10.89
CA LYS A 204 15.72 20.81 -10.65
C LYS A 204 16.59 21.70 -9.77
N GLN A 205 17.29 21.11 -8.81
CA GLN A 205 18.25 21.79 -7.94
C GLN A 205 19.61 22.02 -8.60
N GLY A 206 19.83 21.51 -9.83
CA GLY A 206 21.10 21.61 -10.52
C GLY A 206 22.20 20.71 -9.95
N LYS A 207 21.85 19.71 -9.12
CA LYS A 207 22.75 18.68 -8.60
C LYS A 207 23.06 17.64 -9.69
N ASP A 208 24.14 16.90 -9.53
CA ASP A 208 24.50 15.81 -10.47
C ASP A 208 23.44 14.70 -10.46
N VAL A 209 23.15 14.17 -11.66
CA VAL A 209 22.19 13.09 -11.86
C VAL A 209 22.79 11.85 -12.52
N SER A 210 24.12 11.82 -12.71
CA SER A 210 24.82 10.68 -13.30
C SER A 210 24.55 9.36 -12.57
N PHE A 211 24.47 9.40 -11.24
CA PHE A 211 24.20 8.25 -10.36
C PHE A 211 22.87 7.54 -10.67
N PHE A 212 21.87 8.26 -11.20
CA PHE A 212 20.54 7.70 -11.46
C PHE A 212 20.39 7.07 -12.84
N VAL A 213 21.35 7.26 -13.74
CA VAL A 213 21.22 6.87 -15.15
C VAL A 213 22.10 5.65 -15.42
N LYS A 214 21.46 4.49 -15.55
CA LYS A 214 22.15 3.24 -15.92
C LYS A 214 21.79 2.74 -17.30
N THR A 215 20.53 2.95 -17.69
CA THR A 215 19.98 2.46 -18.94
C THR A 215 19.42 3.60 -19.77
N THR A 216 19.24 3.35 -21.06
CA THR A 216 18.50 4.24 -21.97
C THR A 216 17.15 4.60 -21.37
N THR A 217 16.40 3.60 -20.89
CA THR A 217 15.05 3.76 -20.36
C THR A 217 15.00 4.69 -19.14
N ASP A 218 16.06 4.79 -18.34
CA ASP A 218 16.07 5.65 -17.15
C ASP A 218 15.93 7.13 -17.53
N ILE A 219 16.61 7.60 -18.58
CA ILE A 219 16.44 8.97 -19.11
C ILE A 219 14.98 9.21 -19.51
N LEU A 220 14.35 8.25 -20.18
CA LEU A 220 12.95 8.37 -20.59
C LEU A 220 12.00 8.48 -19.39
N ARG A 221 12.27 7.71 -18.32
CA ARG A 221 11.51 7.76 -17.07
C ARG A 221 11.71 9.09 -16.34
N ILE A 222 12.93 9.60 -16.27
CA ILE A 222 13.24 10.91 -15.68
C ILE A 222 12.44 12.00 -16.43
N MET A 223 12.44 11.98 -17.76
CA MET A 223 11.66 12.93 -18.56
C MET A 223 10.15 12.82 -18.31
N ALA A 224 9.63 11.60 -18.13
CA ALA A 224 8.22 11.37 -17.82
C ALA A 224 7.86 11.98 -16.45
N VAL A 225 8.63 11.66 -15.40
CA VAL A 225 8.40 12.18 -14.05
C VAL A 225 8.57 13.70 -14.00
N TYR A 226 9.56 14.26 -14.70
CA TYR A 226 9.74 15.72 -14.83
C TYR A 226 8.50 16.39 -15.43
N SER A 227 7.82 15.67 -16.34
CA SER A 227 6.59 16.11 -17.01
C SER A 227 5.31 15.80 -16.22
N LYS A 228 5.42 15.41 -14.93
CA LYS A 228 4.32 14.95 -14.08
C LYS A 228 3.56 13.75 -14.67
N GLN A 229 4.28 12.84 -15.32
CA GLN A 229 3.74 11.61 -15.88
C GLN A 229 4.35 10.37 -15.21
N PRO A 230 3.67 9.22 -15.24
CA PRO A 230 4.14 8.02 -14.55
C PRO A 230 5.48 7.51 -15.08
N SER A 231 6.38 7.11 -14.16
CA SER A 231 7.66 6.47 -14.46
C SER A 231 7.52 5.07 -15.11
N THR A 232 6.31 4.50 -15.10
CA THR A 232 5.96 3.23 -15.77
C THR A 232 5.87 3.34 -17.29
N LEU A 233 5.86 4.55 -17.83
CA LEU A 233 5.82 4.86 -19.27
C LEU A 233 4.53 4.46 -20.01
N LYS A 234 3.46 4.01 -19.32
CA LYS A 234 2.26 3.45 -19.97
C LYS A 234 1.34 4.47 -20.65
N ARG A 235 1.24 5.67 -20.08
CA ARG A 235 0.36 6.74 -20.58
C ARG A 235 1.13 8.05 -20.79
N VAL A 236 2.35 7.92 -21.33
CA VAL A 236 3.18 9.10 -21.55
C VAL A 236 2.68 9.84 -22.79
N GLY A 237 2.16 11.05 -22.55
CA GLY A 237 1.62 11.96 -23.53
C GLY A 237 2.71 12.88 -24.09
N LYS A 238 2.61 14.17 -23.78
CA LYS A 238 3.61 15.17 -24.17
C LYS A 238 4.64 15.36 -23.06
N PHE A 239 5.91 15.48 -23.41
CA PHE A 239 6.95 15.89 -22.47
C PHE A 239 6.92 17.41 -22.27
N LYS A 240 7.16 17.86 -21.04
CA LYS A 240 7.35 19.28 -20.72
C LYS A 240 8.72 19.73 -21.26
N SER A 241 8.77 20.92 -21.83
CA SER A 241 10.03 21.54 -22.25
C SER A 241 10.94 21.75 -21.04
N MET A 242 12.20 21.30 -21.16
CA MET A 242 13.25 21.43 -20.15
C MET A 242 14.19 22.57 -20.51
N LYS A 243 14.90 23.15 -19.53
CA LYS A 243 15.90 24.19 -19.77
C LYS A 243 17.04 23.63 -20.64
N ARG A 244 17.69 24.48 -21.43
CA ARG A 244 18.81 24.06 -22.31
C ARG A 244 19.92 23.33 -21.54
N LYS A 245 20.24 23.80 -20.32
CA LYS A 245 21.22 23.16 -19.42
C LYS A 245 20.81 21.74 -19.04
N GLU A 246 19.55 21.53 -18.64
CA GLU A 246 19.00 20.22 -18.27
C GLU A 246 19.01 19.25 -19.46
N ARG A 247 18.59 19.70 -20.66
CA ARG A 247 18.63 18.87 -21.88
C ARG A 247 20.03 18.40 -22.21
N ARG A 248 21.02 19.29 -22.12
CA ARG A 248 22.43 18.97 -22.39
C ARG A 248 22.95 17.88 -21.44
N ILE A 249 22.63 17.99 -20.15
CA ILE A 249 23.00 16.97 -19.15
C ILE A 249 22.40 15.61 -19.51
N LEU A 250 21.10 15.56 -19.79
CA LEU A 250 20.43 14.30 -20.14
C LEU A 250 20.96 13.68 -21.43
N ILE A 251 21.28 14.48 -22.45
CA ILE A 251 21.88 13.99 -23.69
C ILE A 251 23.27 13.40 -23.44
N GLN A 252 24.11 14.10 -22.67
CA GLN A 252 25.46 13.62 -22.34
C GLN A 252 25.42 12.27 -21.62
N LEU A 253 24.48 12.10 -20.68
CA LEU A 253 24.27 10.81 -20.01
C LEU A 253 23.69 9.75 -20.96
N LEU A 254 22.78 10.14 -21.85
CA LEU A 254 22.15 9.24 -22.81
C LEU A 254 23.18 8.68 -23.82
N GLU A 255 24.15 9.47 -24.27
CA GLU A 255 25.25 9.00 -25.15
C GLU A 255 25.99 7.80 -24.57
N ASN A 256 26.17 7.75 -23.24
CA ASN A 256 26.88 6.66 -22.57
C ASN A 256 26.05 5.37 -22.49
N VAL A 257 24.71 5.47 -22.47
CA VAL A 257 23.81 4.33 -22.16
C VAL A 257 22.85 3.96 -23.30
N ILE A 258 22.83 4.70 -24.40
CA ILE A 258 21.86 4.51 -25.49
C ILE A 258 21.98 3.11 -26.13
N SER A 259 20.85 2.40 -26.20
CA SER A 259 20.74 1.05 -26.76
C SER A 259 19.52 0.92 -27.67
N ILE A 260 19.68 0.17 -28.77
CA ILE A 260 18.61 -0.06 -29.75
C ILE A 260 17.44 -0.82 -29.12
N GLU A 261 17.71 -1.77 -28.21
CA GLU A 261 16.66 -2.61 -27.61
C GLU A 261 15.71 -1.81 -26.71
N ASP A 262 16.24 -0.91 -25.89
CA ASP A 262 15.42 -0.04 -25.03
C ASP A 262 14.66 1.00 -25.85
N VAL A 263 15.26 1.53 -26.91
CA VAL A 263 14.55 2.44 -27.83
C VAL A 263 13.40 1.71 -28.52
N LYS A 264 13.61 0.48 -29.00
CA LYS A 264 12.57 -0.34 -29.63
C LYS A 264 11.41 -0.61 -28.67
N ARG A 265 11.70 -0.95 -27.40
CA ARG A 265 10.69 -1.26 -26.38
C ARG A 265 9.68 -0.12 -26.19
N HIS A 266 10.11 1.13 -26.33
CA HIS A 266 9.29 2.32 -26.14
C HIS A 266 9.32 3.28 -27.34
N ARG A 267 9.35 2.74 -28.58
CA ARG A 267 9.61 3.49 -29.83
C ARG A 267 8.84 4.81 -29.93
N SER A 268 7.52 4.76 -29.77
CA SER A 268 6.64 5.95 -29.93
C SER A 268 6.89 7.02 -28.86
N ILE A 269 7.29 6.63 -27.66
CA ILE A 269 7.64 7.55 -26.58
C ILE A 269 9.02 8.15 -26.84
N TRP A 270 9.98 7.34 -27.27
CA TRP A 270 11.33 7.79 -27.62
C TRP A 270 11.36 8.79 -28.77
N ILE A 271 10.56 8.58 -29.82
CA ILE A 271 10.47 9.55 -30.93
C ILE A 271 10.09 10.95 -30.41
N ARG A 272 9.12 11.02 -29.48
CA ARG A 272 8.72 12.27 -28.82
C ARG A 272 9.80 12.79 -27.88
N ALA A 273 10.48 11.92 -27.15
CA ALA A 273 11.58 12.30 -26.26
C ALA A 273 12.76 12.90 -27.03
N PHE A 274 13.18 12.28 -28.14
CA PHE A 274 14.24 12.77 -29.00
C PHE A 274 13.93 14.16 -29.58
N HIS A 275 12.67 14.39 -29.94
CA HIS A 275 12.22 15.72 -30.34
C HIS A 275 12.34 16.72 -29.18
N CYS A 276 11.84 16.38 -27.99
CA CYS A 276 11.92 17.24 -26.80
C CYS A 276 13.36 17.51 -26.33
N LEU A 277 14.27 16.57 -26.52
CA LEU A 277 15.69 16.72 -26.19
C LEU A 277 16.46 17.53 -27.23
N HIS A 278 15.89 17.75 -28.43
CA HIS A 278 16.58 18.37 -29.57
C HIS A 278 17.83 17.60 -30.01
N VAL A 279 17.77 16.26 -30.03
CA VAL A 279 18.95 15.42 -30.31
C VAL A 279 19.60 15.68 -31.67
N GLY A 280 18.84 16.20 -32.64
CA GLY A 280 19.37 16.54 -33.98
C GLY A 280 20.32 17.74 -33.99
N GLU A 281 20.33 18.56 -32.94
CA GLU A 281 21.31 19.64 -32.76
C GLU A 281 22.68 19.11 -32.31
N TYR A 282 22.78 17.83 -31.98
CA TYR A 282 23.97 17.16 -31.44
C TYR A 282 24.48 16.09 -32.41
N LYS A 283 25.79 15.85 -32.38
CA LYS A 283 26.43 14.73 -33.06
C LYS A 283 26.65 13.60 -32.06
N GLY A 284 26.68 12.35 -32.54
CA GLY A 284 26.94 11.19 -31.69
C GLY A 284 25.95 10.04 -31.88
N LYS A 285 26.11 9.01 -31.05
CA LYS A 285 25.39 7.75 -31.12
C LYS A 285 23.89 7.94 -30.86
N VAL A 286 23.51 8.90 -30.02
CA VAL A 286 22.10 9.21 -29.76
C VAL A 286 21.41 9.71 -31.03
N ASN A 287 22.03 10.63 -31.77
CA ASN A 287 21.45 11.18 -33.00
C ASN A 287 21.35 10.10 -34.09
N GLU A 288 22.38 9.26 -34.24
CA GLU A 288 22.37 8.12 -35.18
C GLU A 288 21.23 7.13 -34.89
N ILE A 289 21.07 6.69 -33.63
CA ILE A 289 19.99 5.79 -33.23
C ILE A 289 18.62 6.47 -33.39
N ALA A 290 18.51 7.75 -33.03
CA ALA A 290 17.27 8.51 -33.19
C ALA A 290 16.87 8.62 -34.68
N ALA A 291 17.82 8.90 -35.57
CA ALA A 291 17.60 8.93 -37.01
C ALA A 291 17.16 7.55 -37.54
N LYS A 292 17.82 6.47 -37.08
CA LYS A 292 17.45 5.10 -37.44
C LYS A 292 16.00 4.78 -37.11
N PHE A 293 15.54 5.03 -35.88
CA PHE A 293 14.16 4.72 -35.47
C PHE A 293 13.09 5.64 -36.07
N ARG A 294 13.49 6.82 -36.58
CA ARG A 294 12.63 7.71 -37.38
C ARG A 294 12.43 7.19 -38.80
N ASN A 295 13.48 6.61 -39.40
CA ASN A 295 13.48 6.22 -40.82
C ASN A 295 13.12 4.73 -41.04
N GLU A 296 13.38 3.86 -40.06
CA GLU A 296 13.12 2.42 -40.16
C GLU A 296 11.90 1.99 -39.32
N ASN A 297 11.03 1.14 -39.89
CA ASN A 297 9.83 0.66 -39.20
C ASN A 297 10.02 -0.63 -38.40
N ASN A 298 10.94 -1.51 -38.80
CA ASN A 298 11.13 -2.82 -38.15
C ASN A 298 12.59 -3.10 -37.80
N VAL A 299 13.06 -2.50 -36.71
CA VAL A 299 14.44 -2.69 -36.23
C VAL A 299 14.56 -4.05 -35.55
N TYR A 300 15.37 -4.97 -36.08
CA TYR A 300 15.56 -6.33 -35.53
C TYR A 300 16.37 -6.32 -34.21
N THR A 301 16.03 -7.19 -33.24
CA THR A 301 16.71 -7.30 -31.93
C THR A 301 16.80 -8.75 -31.44
N LYS A 302 17.72 -9.06 -30.50
CA LYS A 302 17.91 -10.42 -29.98
C LYS A 302 16.63 -10.98 -29.32
N ASN A 303 15.88 -10.13 -28.62
CA ASN A 303 14.59 -10.49 -28.03
C ASN A 303 13.54 -10.96 -29.06
N THR A 304 13.67 -10.56 -30.33
CA THR A 304 12.76 -11.03 -31.39
C THR A 304 12.87 -12.54 -31.60
N VAL A 305 14.08 -13.11 -31.52
CA VAL A 305 14.31 -14.56 -31.65
C VAL A 305 13.65 -15.32 -30.50
N LEU A 306 13.80 -14.84 -29.26
CA LEU A 306 13.19 -15.46 -28.09
C LEU A 306 11.65 -15.46 -28.19
N CYS A 307 11.04 -14.33 -28.55
CA CYS A 307 9.59 -14.27 -28.71
C CYS A 307 9.08 -15.24 -29.77
N GLN A 308 9.77 -15.33 -30.91
CA GLN A 308 9.43 -16.28 -31.97
C GLN A 308 9.53 -17.74 -31.50
N ALA A 309 10.59 -18.09 -30.76
CA ALA A 309 10.75 -19.45 -30.21
C ALA A 309 9.62 -19.81 -29.22
N ILE A 310 9.26 -18.88 -28.32
CA ILE A 310 8.16 -19.08 -27.35
C ILE A 310 6.80 -19.19 -28.05
N GLU A 311 6.54 -18.37 -29.07
CA GLU A 311 5.28 -18.39 -29.82
C GLU A 311 5.09 -19.69 -30.61
N LYS A 312 6.18 -20.23 -31.16
CA LYS A 312 6.19 -21.49 -31.92
C LYS A 312 6.23 -22.75 -31.03
N GLY A 313 6.43 -22.60 -29.72
CA GLY A 313 6.59 -23.74 -28.81
C GLY A 313 7.95 -24.44 -28.90
N GLU A 314 8.97 -23.77 -29.45
CA GLU A 314 10.34 -24.29 -29.58
C GLU A 314 11.08 -24.17 -28.24
N THR A 315 10.72 -25.03 -27.28
CA THR A 315 11.19 -24.96 -25.88
C THR A 315 12.72 -25.07 -25.75
N GLU A 316 13.38 -25.95 -26.51
CA GLU A 316 14.83 -26.10 -26.48
C GLU A 316 15.57 -24.81 -26.92
N SER A 317 15.13 -24.21 -28.04
CA SER A 317 15.64 -22.93 -28.53
C SER A 317 15.45 -21.81 -27.49
N ALA A 318 14.27 -21.75 -26.88
CA ALA A 318 13.96 -20.75 -25.85
C ALA A 318 14.84 -20.93 -24.60
N VAL A 319 15.00 -22.15 -24.11
CA VAL A 319 15.86 -22.48 -22.95
C VAL A 319 17.32 -22.13 -23.24
N GLY A 320 17.82 -22.41 -24.44
CA GLY A 320 19.17 -22.05 -24.87
C GLY A 320 19.48 -20.56 -24.80
N ILE A 321 18.46 -19.71 -24.98
CA ILE A 321 18.56 -18.25 -24.82
C ILE A 321 18.39 -17.87 -23.33
N LEU A 322 17.36 -18.40 -22.68
CA LEU A 322 16.93 -18.02 -21.33
C LEU A 322 17.92 -18.41 -20.23
N LYS A 323 18.79 -19.41 -20.46
CA LYS A 323 19.86 -19.76 -19.52
C LYS A 323 20.81 -18.60 -19.21
N ASN A 324 20.92 -17.63 -20.12
CA ASN A 324 21.73 -16.42 -19.93
C ASN A 324 20.90 -15.23 -19.39
N LEU A 325 19.61 -15.43 -19.12
CA LEU A 325 18.67 -14.41 -18.64
C LEU A 325 17.84 -14.96 -17.46
N PRO A 326 18.45 -15.22 -16.29
CA PRO A 326 17.81 -15.98 -15.20
C PRO A 326 16.43 -15.48 -14.79
N SER A 327 16.31 -14.17 -14.57
CA SER A 327 15.04 -13.53 -14.20
C SER A 327 13.95 -13.60 -15.27
N MET A 328 14.33 -13.66 -16.56
CA MET A 328 13.38 -13.91 -17.65
C MET A 328 13.00 -15.39 -17.71
N PHE A 329 13.94 -16.31 -17.47
CA PHE A 329 13.66 -17.74 -17.41
C PHE A 329 12.60 -18.02 -16.34
N ALA A 330 12.77 -17.51 -15.11
CA ALA A 330 11.78 -17.67 -14.04
C ALA A 330 10.37 -17.20 -14.44
N ARG A 331 10.26 -16.10 -15.20
CA ARG A 331 8.99 -15.56 -15.70
C ARG A 331 8.34 -16.42 -16.79
N TYR A 332 9.13 -17.12 -17.60
CA TYR A 332 8.66 -18.02 -18.65
C TYR A 332 8.53 -19.48 -18.20
N LEU A 333 9.01 -19.84 -17.00
CA LEU A 333 9.12 -21.22 -16.54
C LEU A 333 7.79 -21.99 -16.61
N ASP A 334 6.68 -21.41 -16.13
CA ASP A 334 5.37 -22.06 -16.18
C ASP A 334 4.93 -22.37 -17.62
N LYS A 335 5.14 -21.44 -18.55
CA LYS A 335 4.82 -21.65 -19.98
C LYS A 335 5.69 -22.74 -20.58
N LEU A 336 7.00 -22.69 -20.36
CA LEU A 336 7.93 -23.68 -20.87
C LEU A 336 7.59 -25.10 -20.38
N LEU A 337 7.35 -25.26 -19.06
CA LEU A 337 7.04 -26.56 -18.48
C LEU A 337 5.72 -27.14 -19.01
N ARG A 338 4.74 -26.29 -19.34
CA ARG A 338 3.47 -26.72 -19.96
C ARG A 338 3.60 -27.06 -21.44
N ASP A 339 4.52 -26.42 -22.15
CA ASP A 339 4.74 -26.66 -23.58
C ASP A 339 5.69 -27.83 -23.86
N CYS A 340 6.41 -28.32 -22.85
CA CYS A 340 7.28 -29.48 -22.98
C CYS A 340 6.48 -30.71 -23.45
N ILE A 341 6.94 -31.31 -24.55
CA ILE A 341 6.41 -32.56 -25.11
C ILE A 341 7.14 -33.75 -24.46
N ASP A 342 6.44 -34.87 -24.24
CA ASP A 342 6.97 -36.19 -23.88
C ASP A 342 8.00 -36.22 -22.72
N GLY A 343 7.75 -35.51 -21.63
CA GLY A 343 8.62 -35.58 -20.44
C GLY A 343 9.90 -34.74 -20.50
N SER A 344 10.10 -33.94 -21.57
CA SER A 344 11.26 -33.02 -21.71
C SER A 344 11.36 -31.93 -20.63
N TYR A 345 10.35 -31.79 -19.76
CA TYR A 345 10.33 -30.82 -18.65
C TYR A 345 11.50 -31.00 -17.69
N GLU A 346 12.05 -32.21 -17.55
CA GLU A 346 13.20 -32.47 -16.66
C GLU A 346 14.46 -31.74 -17.13
N LYS A 347 14.68 -31.64 -18.45
CA LYS A 347 15.79 -30.87 -19.02
C LYS A 347 15.61 -29.39 -18.71
N THR A 348 14.42 -28.84 -18.96
CA THR A 348 14.11 -27.43 -18.67
C THR A 348 14.28 -27.11 -17.19
N LEU A 349 13.79 -27.98 -16.30
CA LEU A 349 13.93 -27.79 -14.86
C LEU A 349 15.38 -27.89 -14.39
N LYS A 350 16.17 -28.80 -14.97
CA LYS A 350 17.61 -28.92 -14.69
C LYS A 350 18.36 -27.63 -15.07
N GLU A 351 18.10 -27.10 -16.26
CA GLU A 351 18.71 -25.83 -16.71
C GLU A 351 18.29 -24.67 -15.81
N PHE A 352 17.02 -24.61 -15.40
CA PHE A 352 16.57 -23.60 -14.45
C PHE A 352 17.25 -23.75 -13.09
N THR A 353 17.39 -24.98 -12.58
CA THR A 353 18.05 -25.27 -11.30
C THR A 353 19.49 -24.74 -11.27
N ASN A 354 20.24 -24.92 -12.36
CA ASN A 354 21.62 -24.45 -12.48
C ASN A 354 21.78 -22.93 -12.35
N ILE A 355 20.74 -22.15 -12.70
CA ILE A 355 20.79 -20.69 -12.69
C ILE A 355 19.88 -20.05 -11.65
N ALA A 356 19.13 -20.86 -10.89
CA ALA A 356 18.06 -20.38 -10.01
C ALA A 356 18.59 -19.39 -8.96
N GLN A 357 19.78 -19.63 -8.41
CA GLN A 357 20.40 -18.74 -7.41
C GLN A 357 20.70 -17.33 -7.96
N SER A 358 20.96 -17.22 -9.27
CA SER A 358 21.20 -15.93 -9.95
C SER A 358 19.92 -15.15 -10.24
N VAL A 359 18.74 -15.74 -10.08
CA VAL A 359 17.46 -15.06 -10.21
C VAL A 359 17.27 -14.09 -9.05
N GLU A 360 16.72 -12.90 -9.32
CA GLU A 360 16.38 -11.93 -8.28
C GLU A 360 15.43 -12.55 -7.24
N SER A 361 15.69 -12.34 -5.93
CA SER A 361 14.93 -12.98 -4.85
C SER A 361 13.43 -12.70 -4.97
N LYS A 362 13.08 -11.44 -5.26
CA LYS A 362 11.71 -11.00 -5.50
C LYS A 362 10.98 -11.81 -6.58
N ILE A 363 11.69 -12.20 -7.65
CA ILE A 363 11.10 -12.99 -8.75
C ILE A 363 10.93 -14.45 -8.33
N LEU A 364 11.90 -15.01 -7.58
CA LEU A 364 11.78 -16.35 -7.00
C LEU A 364 10.60 -16.45 -6.02
N LEU A 365 10.41 -15.46 -5.14
CA LEU A 365 9.28 -15.41 -4.19
C LEU A 365 7.93 -15.31 -4.93
N GLN A 366 7.86 -14.54 -6.01
CA GLN A 366 6.66 -14.49 -6.85
C GLN A 366 6.39 -15.83 -7.55
N ALA A 367 7.42 -16.49 -8.05
CA ALA A 367 7.31 -17.80 -8.68
C ALA A 367 6.92 -18.88 -7.64
N LEU A 368 7.47 -18.82 -6.42
CA LEU A 368 7.13 -19.72 -5.32
C LEU A 368 5.63 -19.68 -5.02
N GLY A 369 5.07 -18.47 -4.81
CA GLY A 369 3.63 -18.30 -4.62
C GLY A 369 2.80 -18.84 -5.79
N HIS A 370 3.23 -18.55 -7.03
CA HIS A 370 2.55 -19.04 -8.24
C HIS A 370 2.50 -20.57 -8.32
N PHE A 371 3.62 -21.26 -8.12
CA PHE A 371 3.68 -22.72 -8.22
C PHE A 371 3.03 -23.43 -7.02
N LYS A 372 3.14 -22.86 -5.80
CA LYS A 372 2.42 -23.33 -4.59
C LYS A 372 0.90 -23.35 -4.81
N GLY A 373 0.39 -22.37 -5.57
CA GLY A 373 -1.03 -22.18 -5.85
C GLY A 373 -1.57 -22.86 -7.11
N ASN A 374 -0.74 -23.55 -7.92
CA ASN A 374 -1.05 -23.99 -9.29
C ASN A 374 -2.40 -24.72 -9.48
N SER A 375 -2.86 -25.47 -8.48
CA SER A 375 -4.11 -26.24 -8.50
C SER A 375 -5.16 -25.77 -7.48
N LYS A 376 -4.90 -24.71 -6.72
CA LYS A 376 -5.76 -24.24 -5.63
C LYS A 376 -6.80 -23.21 -6.07
N THR A 377 -6.63 -22.59 -7.24
CA THR A 377 -7.53 -21.55 -7.76
C THR A 377 -8.02 -21.87 -9.16
N THR A 378 -9.23 -21.39 -9.46
CA THR A 378 -9.85 -21.54 -10.79
C THR A 378 -9.22 -20.55 -11.77
N ASN A 379 -9.09 -19.30 -11.36
CA ASN A 379 -8.49 -18.20 -12.11
C ASN A 379 -7.09 -17.86 -11.62
N ARG A 380 -6.30 -17.21 -12.48
CA ARG A 380 -4.99 -16.68 -12.10
C ARG A 380 -5.11 -15.20 -11.78
N SER A 381 -4.86 -14.83 -10.52
CA SER A 381 -4.85 -13.44 -10.08
C SER A 381 -3.45 -12.85 -10.19
N VAL A 382 -3.29 -11.83 -11.03
CA VAL A 382 -2.02 -11.13 -11.22
C VAL A 382 -2.21 -9.65 -10.98
N PHE A 383 -1.34 -9.05 -10.18
CA PHE A 383 -1.33 -7.60 -10.07
C PHE A 383 -0.52 -6.97 -11.20
N ALA A 384 -1.18 -6.15 -12.02
CA ALA A 384 -0.55 -5.33 -13.04
C ALA A 384 -1.03 -3.89 -12.90
N ASP A 385 -0.11 -2.92 -12.90
CA ASP A 385 -0.41 -1.49 -12.69
C ASP A 385 -1.23 -1.21 -11.44
N GLN A 386 -0.86 -1.85 -10.32
CA GLN A 386 -1.57 -1.69 -9.04
C GLN A 386 -3.04 -2.17 -9.08
N LYS A 387 -3.44 -2.88 -10.14
CA LYS A 387 -4.77 -3.49 -10.29
C LYS A 387 -4.64 -4.99 -10.24
N LEU A 388 -5.54 -5.63 -9.52
CA LEU A 388 -5.72 -7.08 -9.61
C LEU A 388 -6.41 -7.39 -10.94
N ILE A 389 -5.77 -8.22 -11.76
CA ILE A 389 -6.32 -8.73 -13.01
C ILE A 389 -6.57 -10.22 -12.83
N LEU A 390 -7.81 -10.60 -13.06
CA LEU A 390 -8.22 -11.99 -13.20
C LEU A 390 -7.93 -12.47 -14.61
N ILE A 391 -7.04 -13.46 -14.73
CA ILE A 391 -6.70 -14.11 -15.98
C ILE A 391 -7.31 -15.50 -15.97
N ASN A 392 -8.31 -15.70 -16.83
CA ASN A 392 -8.90 -17.00 -17.04
C ASN A 392 -7.88 -17.94 -17.69
N LYS A 393 -7.88 -19.21 -17.25
CA LYS A 393 -7.10 -20.26 -17.91
C LYS A 393 -7.55 -20.40 -19.37
N LYS A 394 -6.61 -20.57 -20.30
CA LYS A 394 -6.97 -20.80 -21.72
C LYS A 394 -7.61 -22.19 -21.85
N LYS A 395 -8.67 -22.32 -22.67
CA LYS A 395 -9.42 -23.58 -22.84
C LYS A 395 -8.53 -24.79 -23.18
N ASN A 396 -7.46 -24.59 -23.96
CA ASN A 396 -6.57 -25.66 -24.43
C ASN A 396 -5.16 -25.57 -23.79
N GLN A 397 -5.05 -25.00 -22.58
CA GLN A 397 -3.77 -24.95 -21.88
C GLN A 397 -3.42 -26.32 -21.28
N ASN A 398 -2.21 -26.82 -21.54
CA ASN A 398 -1.72 -28.03 -20.91
C ASN A 398 -1.67 -27.88 -19.38
N ILE A 399 -2.08 -28.95 -18.69
CA ILE A 399 -2.11 -29.00 -17.22
C ILE A 399 -0.71 -29.30 -16.71
N LEU A 400 -0.20 -28.45 -15.82
CA LEU A 400 1.03 -28.72 -15.08
C LEU A 400 0.68 -29.63 -13.89
N SER A 401 1.27 -30.83 -13.86
CA SER A 401 0.99 -31.79 -12.79
C SER A 401 1.50 -31.30 -11.43
N ASN A 402 0.83 -31.71 -10.35
CA ASN A 402 1.23 -31.35 -8.97
C ASN A 402 2.65 -31.85 -8.66
N ALA A 403 3.06 -33.01 -9.19
CA ALA A 403 4.41 -33.53 -9.01
C ALA A 403 5.47 -32.59 -9.62
N VAL A 404 5.25 -32.06 -10.82
CA VAL A 404 6.18 -31.11 -11.46
C VAL A 404 6.17 -29.78 -10.71
N ALA A 405 5.00 -29.27 -10.32
CA ALA A 405 4.90 -28.04 -9.54
C ALA A 405 5.66 -28.14 -8.21
N ASN A 406 5.57 -29.26 -7.49
CA ASN A 406 6.31 -29.50 -6.25
C ASN A 406 7.83 -29.57 -6.48
N LYS A 407 8.29 -30.21 -7.55
CA LYS A 407 9.72 -30.19 -7.93
C LYS A 407 10.20 -28.74 -8.14
N VAL A 408 9.43 -27.92 -8.85
CA VAL A 408 9.76 -26.50 -9.08
C VAL A 408 9.76 -25.69 -7.77
N VAL A 409 8.78 -25.90 -6.89
CA VAL A 409 8.74 -25.27 -5.57
C VAL A 409 10.00 -25.58 -4.77
N ASN A 410 10.43 -26.85 -4.75
CA ASN A 410 11.65 -27.26 -4.05
C ASN A 410 12.91 -26.63 -4.66
N THR A 411 13.02 -26.58 -5.99
CA THR A 411 14.12 -25.89 -6.69
C THR A 411 14.18 -24.40 -6.30
N ILE A 412 13.03 -23.72 -6.28
CA ILE A 412 12.95 -22.29 -5.93
C ILE A 412 13.30 -22.06 -4.46
N ARG A 413 12.77 -22.88 -3.54
CA ARG A 413 13.08 -22.79 -2.10
C ARG A 413 14.57 -22.99 -1.86
N GLY A 414 15.18 -24.02 -2.44
CA GLY A 414 16.62 -24.28 -2.34
C GLY A 414 17.46 -23.09 -2.82
N ALA A 415 17.10 -22.50 -3.97
CA ALA A 415 17.78 -21.32 -4.49
C ALA A 415 17.65 -20.07 -3.59
N LEU A 416 16.49 -19.89 -2.95
CA LEU A 416 16.26 -18.82 -1.98
C LEU A 416 17.10 -19.03 -0.71
N ILE A 417 17.11 -20.24 -0.15
CA ILE A 417 17.89 -20.62 1.03
C ILE A 417 19.38 -20.37 0.79
N GLU A 418 19.94 -20.88 -0.33
CA GLU A 418 21.35 -20.65 -0.67
C GLU A 418 21.69 -19.16 -0.83
N LYS A 419 20.74 -18.35 -1.31
CA LYS A 419 20.92 -16.92 -1.43
C LYS A 419 20.92 -16.23 -0.07
N TYR A 420 20.02 -16.63 0.82
CA TYR A 420 19.87 -16.04 2.15
C TYR A 420 20.96 -16.42 3.14
N LYS A 421 21.73 -17.48 2.90
CA LYS A 421 22.96 -17.78 3.67
C LYS A 421 23.93 -16.61 3.73
N THR A 422 24.00 -15.81 2.67
CA THR A 422 24.86 -14.62 2.60
C THR A 422 24.28 -13.39 3.31
N ARG A 423 23.06 -13.50 3.85
CA ARG A 423 22.29 -12.44 4.50
C ARG A 423 21.75 -12.92 5.85
N ASN A 424 22.62 -13.49 6.67
CA ASN A 424 22.19 -13.98 7.97
C ASN A 424 21.76 -12.80 8.86
N HIS A 425 20.49 -12.81 9.29
CA HIS A 425 19.92 -11.83 10.22
C HIS A 425 20.01 -12.29 11.68
N PHE A 426 20.48 -13.51 11.92
CA PHE A 426 20.45 -14.16 13.21
C PHE A 426 21.85 -14.32 13.79
N GLY A 427 21.94 -14.20 15.11
CA GLY A 427 23.15 -14.53 15.86
C GLY A 427 23.34 -16.03 16.01
N GLU A 428 24.38 -16.43 16.76
CA GLU A 428 24.57 -17.84 17.12
C GLU A 428 23.49 -18.27 18.14
N ASN A 429 22.87 -19.43 17.92
CA ASN A 429 21.77 -19.96 18.74
C ASN A 429 20.57 -19.01 18.89
N SER A 430 20.23 -18.25 17.84
CA SER A 430 19.02 -17.43 17.82
C SER A 430 17.75 -18.29 17.96
N LYS A 431 16.87 -17.89 18.86
CA LYS A 431 15.54 -18.47 19.06
C LYS A 431 14.53 -17.48 18.53
N VAL A 432 13.92 -17.83 17.41
CA VAL A 432 13.04 -16.96 16.63
C VAL A 432 11.59 -17.29 16.97
N TYR A 433 10.87 -16.35 17.57
CA TYR A 433 9.42 -16.45 17.72
C TYR A 433 8.73 -15.69 16.58
N ILE A 434 7.85 -16.37 15.86
CA ILE A 434 7.03 -15.77 14.81
C ILE A 434 5.61 -15.68 15.37
N SER A 435 5.12 -14.46 15.59
CA SER A 435 3.79 -14.26 16.15
C SER A 435 2.70 -14.81 15.21
N LYS A 436 1.56 -15.23 15.77
CA LYS A 436 0.48 -15.87 15.01
C LYS A 436 -0.07 -14.97 13.91
N GLU A 437 -0.12 -13.66 14.17
CA GLU A 437 -0.62 -12.64 13.27
C GLU A 437 0.19 -12.56 11.97
N VAL A 438 1.50 -12.86 12.04
CA VAL A 438 2.44 -12.78 10.90
C VAL A 438 2.10 -13.79 9.80
N GLU A 439 1.45 -14.91 10.13
CA GLU A 439 1.03 -15.92 9.14
C GLU A 439 -0.01 -15.36 8.15
N GLY A 440 -0.88 -14.46 8.62
CA GLY A 440 -1.89 -13.80 7.81
C GLY A 440 -1.34 -12.68 6.91
N ILE A 441 -0.13 -12.19 7.18
CA ILE A 441 0.44 -11.05 6.45
C ILE A 441 1.16 -11.52 5.18
N LEU A 442 0.64 -11.11 4.03
CA LEU A 442 1.26 -11.40 2.74
C LEU A 442 2.53 -10.56 2.55
N LEU A 443 3.49 -11.11 1.81
CA LEU A 443 4.73 -10.41 1.51
C LEU A 443 4.45 -9.13 0.70
N PRO A 444 4.92 -7.94 1.12
CA PRO A 444 4.68 -6.67 0.44
C PRO A 444 5.49 -6.53 -0.84
N MET A 445 5.08 -7.26 -1.89
CA MET A 445 5.73 -7.29 -3.20
C MET A 445 5.41 -6.06 -4.07
N GLN A 446 4.34 -5.35 -3.75
CA GLN A 446 3.83 -4.17 -4.46
C GLN A 446 3.29 -3.16 -3.44
N LEU A 447 4.08 -2.13 -3.15
CA LEU A 447 3.76 -1.13 -2.12
C LEU A 447 3.13 0.15 -2.66
N ASN A 448 3.15 0.34 -3.97
CA ASN A 448 2.34 1.39 -4.58
C ASN A 448 0.91 0.85 -4.68
N THR A 449 0.26 0.79 -3.53
CA THR A 449 -1.13 0.45 -3.35
C THR A 449 -1.89 1.68 -3.86
N GLY A 450 -2.65 1.57 -4.96
CA GLY A 450 -3.19 2.70 -5.73
C GLY A 450 -4.08 3.72 -5.00
N ASN A 451 -4.25 3.62 -3.68
CA ASN A 451 -4.50 4.78 -2.83
C ASN A 451 -3.17 5.29 -2.25
N ASP A 452 -2.65 6.38 -2.81
CA ASP A 452 -1.30 6.91 -2.59
C ASP A 452 -1.00 7.40 -1.14
N SER A 453 -1.94 7.22 -0.24
CA SER A 453 -1.97 7.76 1.14
C SER A 453 -1.87 6.70 2.24
N ASN A 454 -1.76 5.41 1.89
CA ASN A 454 -1.80 4.35 2.89
C ASN A 454 -0.70 4.51 3.92
N LYS A 455 -1.13 4.74 5.17
CA LYS A 455 -0.28 5.02 6.31
C LYS A 455 0.42 3.77 6.85
N ARG A 456 -0.19 2.59 6.63
CA ARG A 456 0.40 1.27 6.92
C ARG A 456 0.61 0.50 5.63
N ALA A 457 1.81 -0.01 5.45
CA ALA A 457 2.29 -0.65 4.23
C ALA A 457 1.95 -2.15 4.18
N ILE A 458 0.66 -2.48 4.32
CA ILE A 458 0.18 -3.86 4.38
C ILE A 458 -0.10 -4.37 2.96
N ALA A 459 0.39 -5.57 2.65
CA ALA A 459 0.12 -6.19 1.37
C ALA A 459 -1.37 -6.52 1.22
N ARG A 460 -1.95 -6.23 0.06
CA ARG A 460 -3.37 -6.54 -0.19
C ARG A 460 -3.64 -8.04 -0.19
N GLY A 461 -4.76 -8.43 0.41
CA GLY A 461 -5.12 -9.81 0.71
C GLY A 461 -4.55 -10.35 2.02
N SER A 462 -3.77 -9.55 2.76
CA SER A 462 -3.34 -9.91 4.11
C SER A 462 -4.54 -10.00 5.04
N ARG A 463 -4.49 -10.96 5.96
CA ARG A 463 -5.47 -11.18 7.01
C ARG A 463 -4.85 -10.76 8.33
N ILE A 464 -5.46 -9.79 8.99
CA ILE A 464 -4.99 -9.20 10.23
C ILE A 464 -5.94 -9.68 11.32
N ILE A 465 -5.39 -10.37 12.32
CA ILE A 465 -6.15 -10.75 13.50
C ILE A 465 -6.41 -9.48 14.32
N LEU A 466 -7.63 -9.31 14.81
CA LEU A 466 -7.95 -8.23 15.74
C LEU A 466 -7.13 -8.38 17.03
N ASP A 467 -6.78 -7.26 17.66
CA ASP A 467 -6.07 -7.31 18.93
C ASP A 467 -6.95 -7.92 20.04
N ALA A 468 -6.34 -8.25 21.18
CA ALA A 468 -7.04 -8.93 22.26
C ALA A 468 -8.19 -8.09 22.88
N CYS A 469 -8.12 -6.75 22.79
CA CYS A 469 -9.20 -5.89 23.29
C CYS A 469 -10.38 -5.87 22.31
N ASP A 470 -10.11 -5.93 21.01
CA ASP A 470 -11.13 -5.89 19.97
C ASP A 470 -11.70 -7.27 19.62
N SER A 471 -10.98 -8.35 19.93
CA SER A 471 -11.43 -9.71 19.62
C SER A 471 -12.74 -10.08 20.30
N GLU A 472 -13.09 -9.42 21.41
CA GLU A 472 -14.35 -9.61 22.15
C GLU A 472 -15.46 -8.63 21.72
N LYS A 473 -15.10 -7.55 21.03
CA LYS A 473 -16.05 -6.49 20.61
C LYS A 473 -17.01 -7.00 19.54
N ASN A 474 -18.28 -6.58 19.60
CA ASN A 474 -19.32 -7.10 18.71
C ASN A 474 -19.68 -6.18 17.54
N ILE A 475 -19.27 -4.90 17.59
CA ILE A 475 -19.69 -3.90 16.61
C ILE A 475 -18.52 -3.45 15.75
N ILE A 476 -18.70 -3.52 14.43
CA ILE A 476 -17.83 -2.86 13.45
C ILE A 476 -18.56 -1.60 12.98
N ARG A 477 -17.92 -0.43 13.14
CA ARG A 477 -18.45 0.84 12.60
C ARG A 477 -17.57 1.32 11.45
N PHE A 478 -18.08 1.28 10.23
CA PHE A 478 -17.45 1.95 9.10
C PHE A 478 -17.75 3.44 9.15
N PHE A 479 -16.79 4.26 8.71
CA PHE A 479 -16.98 5.71 8.60
C PHE A 479 -16.34 6.28 7.34
N ILE A 480 -16.92 7.38 6.84
CA ILE A 480 -16.37 8.21 5.78
C ILE A 480 -16.57 9.68 6.14
N HIS A 481 -15.61 10.52 5.76
CA HIS A 481 -15.75 11.97 5.71
C HIS A 481 -15.25 12.50 4.38
N TRP A 482 -15.90 13.55 3.86
CA TRP A 482 -15.43 14.22 2.66
C TRP A 482 -15.85 15.70 2.58
N ILE A 483 -15.10 16.44 1.78
CA ILE A 483 -15.38 17.81 1.35
C ILE A 483 -15.37 17.84 -0.18
N GLY A 484 -16.50 18.26 -0.77
CA GLY A 484 -16.64 18.41 -2.22
C GLY A 484 -17.75 17.57 -2.82
N LEU A 485 -17.40 16.73 -3.79
CA LEU A 485 -18.35 15.95 -4.59
C LEU A 485 -18.98 14.80 -3.76
N ILE A 486 -20.10 14.26 -4.24
CA ILE A 486 -20.88 13.25 -3.52
C ILE A 486 -20.12 11.93 -3.42
N ILE A 487 -19.97 11.44 -2.19
CA ILE A 487 -19.45 10.12 -1.86
C ILE A 487 -20.59 9.28 -1.28
N ASP A 488 -20.67 8.02 -1.67
CA ASP A 488 -21.54 7.04 -1.02
C ASP A 488 -20.69 6.11 -0.14
N LEU A 489 -21.17 5.87 1.08
CA LEU A 489 -20.76 4.74 1.91
C LEU A 489 -21.68 3.53 1.71
N GLY A 490 -21.10 2.35 1.64
CA GLY A 490 -21.83 1.10 1.59
C GLY A 490 -21.12 -0.03 2.33
N ALA A 491 -21.88 -1.08 2.65
CA ALA A 491 -21.37 -2.33 3.18
C ALA A 491 -21.92 -3.51 2.36
N VAL A 492 -21.05 -4.39 1.89
CA VAL A 492 -21.42 -5.63 1.17
C VAL A 492 -21.24 -6.83 2.09
N PHE A 493 -22.28 -7.65 2.20
CA PHE A 493 -22.30 -8.87 2.99
C PHE A 493 -22.28 -10.09 2.08
N LEU A 494 -21.37 -11.04 2.32
CA LEU A 494 -21.26 -12.28 1.55
C LEU A 494 -21.38 -13.51 2.46
N LYS A 495 -22.12 -14.51 1.98
CA LYS A 495 -22.12 -15.85 2.60
C LYS A 495 -20.85 -16.61 2.20
N GLU A 496 -20.65 -17.77 2.81
CA GLU A 496 -19.48 -18.63 2.55
C GLU A 496 -19.41 -19.16 1.11
N ASP A 497 -20.54 -19.25 0.41
CA ASP A 497 -20.61 -19.60 -1.02
C ASP A 497 -20.00 -18.53 -1.95
N LEU A 498 -19.72 -17.32 -1.42
CA LEU A 498 -19.25 -16.14 -2.13
C LEU A 498 -20.17 -15.67 -3.28
N GLU A 499 -21.38 -16.21 -3.39
CA GLU A 499 -22.36 -15.88 -4.41
C GLU A 499 -23.56 -15.15 -3.83
N THR A 500 -24.04 -15.59 -2.68
CA THR A 500 -25.18 -14.99 -1.99
C THR A 500 -24.72 -13.71 -1.29
N SER A 501 -25.34 -12.59 -1.65
CA SER A 501 -24.97 -11.27 -1.14
C SER A 501 -26.15 -10.39 -0.74
N ARG A 502 -25.90 -9.50 0.22
CA ARG A 502 -26.73 -8.32 0.56
C ARG A 502 -25.86 -7.09 0.70
N PHE A 503 -26.48 -5.92 0.79
CA PHE A 503 -25.76 -4.68 1.04
C PHE A 503 -26.60 -3.68 1.84
N ILE A 504 -25.90 -2.78 2.53
CA ILE A 504 -26.44 -1.57 3.14
C ILE A 504 -25.83 -0.39 2.40
N ASN A 505 -26.65 0.59 2.02
CA ASN A 505 -26.23 1.86 1.41
C ASN A 505 -27.38 2.88 1.48
N TYR A 506 -27.22 4.02 0.82
CA TYR A 506 -28.24 5.08 0.75
C TYR A 506 -29.65 4.62 0.30
N THR A 507 -29.76 3.53 -0.48
CA THR A 507 -31.06 2.98 -0.93
C THR A 507 -31.70 2.01 0.07
N HIS A 508 -30.90 1.48 1.02
CA HIS A 508 -31.32 0.47 1.97
C HIS A 508 -30.58 0.67 3.29
N LEU A 509 -31.13 1.56 4.13
CA LEU A 509 -30.44 2.09 5.30
C LEU A 509 -30.35 1.12 6.48
N LYS A 510 -31.13 0.04 6.52
CA LYS A 510 -31.09 -0.89 7.66
C LYS A 510 -31.50 -2.31 7.32
N GLU A 511 -30.88 -3.21 8.05
CA GLU A 511 -31.19 -4.63 8.23
C GLU A 511 -31.10 -4.93 9.73
N GLU A 512 -31.50 -6.13 10.16
CA GLU A 512 -31.43 -6.51 11.59
C GLU A 512 -30.00 -6.50 12.15
N TYR A 513 -29.00 -6.73 11.30
CA TYR A 513 -27.59 -6.82 11.65
C TYR A 513 -26.75 -5.59 11.24
N ALA A 514 -27.32 -4.62 10.51
CA ALA A 514 -26.55 -3.48 10.05
C ALA A 514 -27.40 -2.22 9.78
N VAL A 515 -26.83 -1.03 10.06
CA VAL A 515 -27.55 0.24 10.04
C VAL A 515 -26.66 1.35 9.47
N HIS A 516 -27.15 2.09 8.49
CA HIS A 516 -26.53 3.27 7.89
C HIS A 516 -26.99 4.54 8.61
N SER A 517 -26.12 5.53 8.77
CA SER A 517 -26.43 6.80 9.45
C SER A 517 -27.28 7.79 8.64
N GLY A 518 -27.90 7.34 7.55
CA GLY A 518 -28.51 8.17 6.51
C GLY A 518 -27.50 8.71 5.49
N ASP A 519 -28.02 9.16 4.35
CA ASP A 519 -27.25 9.61 3.18
C ASP A 519 -27.18 11.14 3.11
N ILE A 520 -26.00 11.69 2.83
CA ILE A 520 -25.75 13.12 2.75
C ILE A 520 -25.20 13.47 1.37
N ILE A 521 -25.90 14.30 0.61
CA ILE A 521 -25.44 14.71 -0.74
C ILE A 521 -24.83 16.12 -0.80
N TYR A 522 -24.79 16.85 0.32
CA TYR A 522 -24.28 18.22 0.40
C TYR A 522 -23.16 18.33 1.45
N ALA A 523 -21.93 18.55 0.97
CA ALA A 523 -20.69 18.52 1.76
C ALA A 523 -19.76 19.73 1.47
N PRO A 524 -20.21 20.98 1.69
CA PRO A 524 -19.38 22.16 1.45
C PRO A 524 -18.25 22.29 2.49
N GLY A 525 -17.09 22.79 2.04
CA GLY A 525 -16.01 23.16 2.94
C GLY A 525 -16.38 24.39 3.81
N PRO A 526 -15.85 24.51 5.03
CA PRO A 526 -14.88 23.62 5.67
C PRO A 526 -15.52 22.46 6.47
N LYS A 527 -16.86 22.36 6.51
CA LYS A 527 -17.56 21.39 7.37
C LYS A 527 -17.56 19.98 6.80
N GLY A 528 -17.71 19.84 5.48
CA GLY A 528 -17.83 18.54 4.82
C GLY A 528 -19.10 17.78 5.21
N ALA A 529 -19.07 16.47 5.04
CA ALA A 529 -20.11 15.52 5.45
C ALA A 529 -19.48 14.26 6.04
N SER A 530 -20.24 13.52 6.86
CA SER A 530 -19.79 12.24 7.41
C SER A 530 -20.92 11.22 7.47
N GLU A 531 -20.59 9.98 7.12
CA GLU A 531 -21.51 8.85 7.16
C GLU A 531 -20.88 7.67 7.88
N PHE A 532 -21.74 6.84 8.45
CA PHE A 532 -21.39 5.69 9.26
C PHE A 532 -22.26 4.48 8.92
N ILE A 533 -21.70 3.28 9.06
CA ILE A 533 -22.45 2.02 9.04
C ILE A 533 -22.04 1.19 10.25
N ASP A 534 -23.02 0.86 11.10
CA ASP A 534 -22.84 -0.09 12.20
C ASP A 534 -23.20 -1.48 11.75
N ILE A 535 -22.38 -2.45 12.12
CA ILE A 535 -22.56 -3.87 11.82
C ILE A 535 -22.41 -4.64 13.13
N ASP A 536 -23.45 -5.40 13.49
CA ASP A 536 -23.46 -6.35 14.60
C ASP A 536 -22.93 -7.70 14.09
N ILE A 537 -21.74 -8.09 14.55
CA ILE A 537 -21.02 -9.29 14.08
C ILE A 537 -21.87 -10.54 14.31
N ASN A 538 -22.37 -10.72 15.53
CA ASN A 538 -23.14 -11.90 15.90
C ASN A 538 -24.44 -12.00 15.10
N LYS A 539 -25.21 -10.91 14.96
CA LYS A 539 -26.44 -10.94 14.15
C LYS A 539 -26.18 -11.18 12.67
N ALA A 540 -25.08 -10.66 12.13
CA ALA A 540 -24.71 -10.90 10.74
C ALA A 540 -24.34 -12.37 10.50
N LEU A 541 -23.64 -13.00 11.46
CA LEU A 541 -23.36 -14.44 11.45
C LEU A 541 -24.62 -15.28 11.56
N ASP A 542 -25.57 -14.90 12.43
CA ASP A 542 -26.87 -15.57 12.57
C ASP A 542 -27.70 -15.49 11.28
N ALA A 543 -27.61 -14.38 10.54
CA ALA A 543 -28.18 -14.24 9.20
C ALA A 543 -27.43 -15.04 8.10
N GLY A 544 -26.31 -15.67 8.46
CA GLY A 544 -25.48 -16.53 7.62
C GLY A 544 -24.46 -15.78 6.77
N TYR A 545 -24.16 -14.52 7.06
CA TYR A 545 -23.12 -13.76 6.38
C TYR A 545 -21.79 -13.95 7.09
N ARG A 546 -20.79 -14.43 6.35
CA ARG A 546 -19.44 -14.64 6.85
C ARG A 546 -18.57 -13.41 6.65
N TYR A 547 -18.78 -12.67 5.55
CA TYR A 547 -17.94 -11.53 5.21
C TYR A 547 -18.73 -10.22 5.18
N ALA A 548 -18.11 -9.14 5.63
CA ALA A 548 -18.62 -7.77 5.53
C ALA A 548 -17.54 -6.84 4.95
N GLN A 549 -17.80 -6.18 3.82
CA GLN A 549 -16.84 -5.31 3.13
C GLN A 549 -17.31 -3.86 3.11
N MET A 550 -16.42 -2.94 3.47
CA MET A 550 -16.64 -1.50 3.33
C MET A 550 -16.45 -1.09 1.86
N ASP A 551 -17.48 -0.50 1.25
CA ASP A 551 -17.49 -0.02 -0.14
C ASP A 551 -17.65 1.51 -0.15
N VAL A 552 -16.75 2.22 -0.82
CA VAL A 552 -16.79 3.69 -0.91
C VAL A 552 -16.76 4.10 -2.37
N ARG A 553 -17.67 4.99 -2.77
CA ARG A 553 -17.83 5.40 -4.18
C ARG A 553 -17.91 6.90 -4.33
N VAL A 554 -17.22 7.42 -5.34
CA VAL A 554 -17.55 8.72 -5.93
C VAL A 554 -18.80 8.53 -6.78
N TYR A 555 -19.95 8.81 -6.18
CA TYR A 555 -21.27 8.62 -6.80
C TYR A 555 -21.38 9.42 -8.10
N GLN A 556 -21.08 10.72 -8.01
CA GLN A 556 -21.05 11.64 -9.14
C GLN A 556 -19.72 12.39 -9.21
N GLY A 557 -19.14 12.48 -10.40
CA GLY A 557 -17.93 13.24 -10.67
C GLY A 557 -16.71 12.39 -11.06
N PRO A 558 -15.55 13.04 -11.27
CA PRO A 558 -14.40 12.43 -11.92
C PRO A 558 -13.70 11.33 -11.10
N THR A 559 -13.08 11.66 -9.96
CA THR A 559 -12.22 10.74 -9.17
C THR A 559 -12.09 11.21 -7.71
N PHE A 560 -11.61 10.35 -6.81
CA PHE A 560 -11.29 10.73 -5.42
C PHE A 560 -10.30 11.90 -5.37
N ALA A 561 -9.31 11.94 -6.28
CA ALA A 561 -8.31 12.99 -6.40
C ALA A 561 -8.86 14.42 -6.62
N LYS A 562 -10.17 14.59 -6.88
CA LYS A 562 -10.82 15.91 -7.03
C LYS A 562 -11.54 16.41 -5.78
N HIS A 563 -11.59 15.61 -4.71
CA HIS A 563 -12.10 16.08 -3.42
C HIS A 563 -11.02 16.91 -2.73
N GLU A 564 -11.44 17.94 -2.00
CA GLU A 564 -10.53 18.71 -1.15
C GLU A 564 -10.01 17.82 -0.02
N GLU A 565 -10.94 17.08 0.59
CA GLU A 565 -10.65 16.05 1.59
C GLU A 565 -11.60 14.88 1.38
N CYS A 566 -11.09 13.66 1.54
CA CYS A 566 -11.90 12.44 1.56
C CYS A 566 -11.11 11.39 2.32
N PHE A 567 -11.69 10.81 3.36
CA PHE A 567 -11.06 9.75 4.15
C PHE A 567 -12.11 8.85 4.79
N GLY A 568 -11.76 7.59 5.03
CA GLY A 568 -12.64 6.65 5.69
C GLY A 568 -11.88 5.53 6.37
N GLY A 569 -12.61 4.75 7.16
CA GLY A 569 -12.00 3.81 8.07
C GLY A 569 -13.02 2.91 8.75
N TYR A 570 -12.53 2.19 9.76
CA TYR A 570 -13.39 1.43 10.66
C TYR A 570 -12.98 1.61 12.12
N MET A 571 -13.97 1.42 12.98
CA MET A 571 -13.85 1.33 14.43
C MET A 571 -14.32 -0.05 14.90
N MET A 572 -13.78 -0.50 16.04
CA MET A 572 -14.25 -1.67 16.77
C MET A 572 -14.85 -1.21 18.10
N ARG A 573 -16.07 -1.62 18.40
CA ARG A 573 -16.83 -1.19 19.58
C ARG A 573 -17.53 -2.35 20.26
N GLN A 574 -17.64 -2.31 21.58
CA GLN A 574 -18.44 -3.28 22.32
C GLN A 574 -19.93 -3.07 22.03
N GLU A 575 -20.40 -1.83 22.17
CA GLU A 575 -21.79 -1.44 22.03
C GLU A 575 -22.01 -0.32 21.00
N GLN A 576 -23.19 -0.32 20.39
CA GLN A 576 -23.56 0.61 19.32
C GLN A 576 -23.74 2.06 19.80
N GLN A 577 -24.21 2.26 21.05
CA GLN A 577 -24.65 3.59 21.54
C GLN A 577 -23.73 4.27 22.56
N GLU A 578 -22.75 3.56 23.12
CA GLU A 578 -21.82 4.10 24.13
C GLU A 578 -20.70 4.93 23.50
N GLY A 579 -20.32 6.05 24.12
CA GLY A 579 -19.35 6.99 23.54
C GLY A 579 -19.90 7.75 22.35
N GLU A 580 -19.08 8.66 21.80
CA GLU A 580 -19.47 9.51 20.67
C GLU A 580 -19.71 8.71 19.38
N ILE A 581 -20.37 9.32 18.38
CA ILE A 581 -20.57 8.67 17.07
C ILE A 581 -19.22 8.34 16.42
N PHE A 582 -18.32 9.32 16.45
CA PHE A 582 -16.93 9.15 16.08
C PHE A 582 -16.08 9.17 17.35
N GLU A 583 -15.66 7.99 17.80
CA GLU A 583 -14.89 7.85 19.04
C GLU A 583 -13.44 7.48 18.73
N THR A 584 -12.52 8.40 19.01
CA THR A 584 -11.15 8.34 18.48
C THR A 584 -10.37 7.13 18.99
N SER A 585 -10.59 6.75 20.24
CA SER A 585 -10.02 5.56 20.89
C SER A 585 -10.53 4.25 20.30
N THR A 586 -11.58 4.27 19.48
CA THR A 586 -12.12 3.06 18.82
C THR A 586 -11.66 2.94 17.36
N VAL A 587 -11.02 3.97 16.80
CA VAL A 587 -10.49 3.94 15.44
C VAL A 587 -9.32 2.97 15.36
N ARG A 588 -9.40 2.01 14.42
CA ARG A 588 -8.33 1.03 14.18
C ARG A 588 -7.61 1.24 12.86
N SER A 589 -8.33 1.76 11.87
CA SER A 589 -7.72 2.12 10.59
C SER A 589 -8.43 3.31 9.96
N LYS A 590 -7.64 4.21 9.37
CA LYS A 590 -8.09 5.35 8.57
C LYS A 590 -7.22 5.46 7.32
N MET A 591 -7.86 5.56 6.16
CA MET A 591 -7.24 5.81 4.87
C MET A 591 -7.72 7.13 4.29
N ASP A 592 -6.82 7.95 3.75
CA ASP A 592 -7.21 9.14 2.99
C ASP A 592 -7.44 8.76 1.53
N PHE A 593 -8.58 9.03 0.92
CA PHE A 593 -8.84 8.63 -0.46
C PHE A 593 -8.41 9.72 -1.45
N LYS A 594 -7.27 9.50 -2.13
CA LYS A 594 -6.66 10.49 -3.05
C LYS A 594 -6.39 9.97 -4.47
N SER A 595 -6.89 8.78 -4.78
CA SER A 595 -6.60 8.09 -6.04
C SER A 595 -7.33 8.68 -7.25
N GLU A 596 -6.80 8.45 -8.46
CA GLU A 596 -7.46 8.76 -9.73
C GLU A 596 -8.54 7.71 -10.10
N THR A 597 -9.22 7.17 -9.10
CA THR A 597 -10.29 6.16 -9.26
C THR A 597 -11.61 6.64 -8.65
N ARG A 598 -12.69 5.87 -8.86
CA ARG A 598 -14.05 6.25 -8.44
C ARG A 598 -14.67 5.32 -7.41
N THR A 599 -14.07 4.17 -7.16
CA THR A 599 -14.51 3.22 -6.13
C THR A 599 -13.29 2.71 -5.39
N ILE A 600 -13.42 2.53 -4.08
CA ILE A 600 -12.42 1.82 -3.30
C ILE A 600 -13.10 0.82 -2.37
N SER A 601 -12.51 -0.37 -2.26
CA SER A 601 -12.82 -1.36 -1.22
C SER A 601 -11.65 -1.38 -0.23
N PRO A 602 -11.71 -0.63 0.89
CA PRO A 602 -10.59 -0.52 1.83
C PRO A 602 -10.36 -1.81 2.63
N PHE A 603 -11.43 -2.35 3.21
CA PHE A 603 -11.40 -3.46 4.15
C PHE A 603 -12.53 -4.45 3.88
N MET A 604 -12.28 -5.72 4.22
CA MET A 604 -13.30 -6.74 4.37
C MET A 604 -13.05 -7.50 5.66
N PHE A 605 -14.09 -7.82 6.39
CA PHE A 605 -14.03 -8.58 7.63
C PHE A 605 -14.46 -10.01 7.34
N ASP A 606 -13.70 -10.99 7.84
CA ASP A 606 -14.21 -12.34 8.06
C ASP A 606 -14.76 -12.38 9.48
N LEU A 607 -16.10 -12.30 9.58
CA LEU A 607 -16.83 -12.17 10.84
C LEU A 607 -16.67 -13.43 11.70
N ASN A 608 -16.50 -14.58 11.06
CA ASN A 608 -16.35 -15.86 11.76
C ASN A 608 -14.96 -16.01 12.38
N THR A 609 -13.90 -15.65 11.64
CA THR A 609 -12.53 -15.72 12.18
C THR A 609 -12.10 -14.46 12.93
N ARG A 610 -12.94 -13.41 12.94
CA ARG A 610 -12.67 -12.09 13.52
C ARG A 610 -11.37 -11.49 12.98
N GLU A 611 -11.22 -11.51 11.66
CA GLU A 611 -10.04 -11.01 10.96
C GLU A 611 -10.41 -9.89 9.98
N VAL A 612 -9.52 -8.90 9.87
CA VAL A 612 -9.57 -7.85 8.85
C VAL A 612 -8.73 -8.27 7.66
N ILE A 613 -9.38 -8.43 6.52
CA ILE A 613 -8.76 -8.65 5.21
C ILE A 613 -8.46 -7.28 4.60
N TRP A 614 -7.16 -6.96 4.50
CA TRP A 614 -6.69 -5.71 3.94
C TRP A 614 -6.84 -5.71 2.42
N LEU A 615 -7.79 -4.94 1.90
CA LEU A 615 -8.13 -4.93 0.49
C LEU A 615 -7.40 -3.82 -0.26
N ASP A 616 -7.61 -2.56 0.16
CA ASP A 616 -7.16 -1.35 -0.54
C ASP A 616 -7.32 -1.46 -2.07
N VAL A 617 -8.55 -1.59 -2.57
CA VAL A 617 -8.78 -1.89 -4.00
C VAL A 617 -9.39 -0.70 -4.72
N PRO A 618 -8.58 0.21 -5.28
CA PRO A 618 -9.10 1.31 -6.08
C PRO A 618 -9.50 0.80 -7.47
N THR A 619 -10.72 1.10 -7.89
CA THR A 619 -11.26 0.70 -9.19
C THR A 619 -11.97 1.87 -9.89
N THR A 620 -11.92 1.84 -11.23
CA THR A 620 -12.67 2.76 -12.07
C THR A 620 -13.73 1.95 -12.80
N PRO A 621 -14.97 1.89 -12.31
CA PRO A 621 -16.04 1.16 -12.96
C PRO A 621 -16.33 1.77 -14.34
N LYS A 622 -16.73 0.93 -15.30
CA LYS A 622 -17.11 1.35 -16.66
C LYS A 622 -18.55 1.89 -16.67
N VAL A 623 -18.82 2.90 -15.84
CA VAL A 623 -20.12 3.56 -15.74
C VAL A 623 -20.03 4.98 -16.28
N TYR A 624 -20.96 5.34 -17.18
CA TYR A 624 -20.98 6.63 -17.85
C TYR A 624 -21.59 7.77 -17.01
N LEU A 625 -22.45 7.43 -16.03
CA LEU A 625 -23.15 8.40 -15.19
C LEU A 625 -22.88 8.09 -13.71
N TRP A 626 -23.83 7.44 -13.06
CA TRP A 626 -23.88 7.18 -11.62
C TRP A 626 -23.06 5.93 -11.26
N ASN A 627 -22.20 6.06 -10.24
CA ASN A 627 -21.43 4.94 -9.72
C ASN A 627 -22.06 4.40 -8.46
N ASP A 628 -22.95 3.44 -8.63
CA ASP A 628 -23.74 2.85 -7.55
C ASP A 628 -23.39 1.36 -7.36
N LEU A 629 -23.42 0.92 -6.10
CA LEU A 629 -23.18 -0.44 -5.65
C LEU A 629 -24.23 -1.41 -6.20
N ASN A 630 -25.51 -1.02 -6.25
CA ASN A 630 -26.61 -1.90 -6.71
C ASN A 630 -26.32 -2.46 -8.11
N HIS A 631 -25.77 -1.63 -9.00
CA HIS A 631 -25.50 -1.98 -10.39
C HIS A 631 -24.19 -2.75 -10.61
N ASN A 632 -23.26 -2.71 -9.64
CA ASN A 632 -21.90 -3.23 -9.80
C ASN A 632 -21.54 -4.37 -8.84
N ILE A 633 -22.51 -4.86 -8.05
CA ILE A 633 -22.29 -5.87 -7.01
C ILE A 633 -21.58 -7.13 -7.52
N ASN A 634 -21.90 -7.63 -8.72
CA ASN A 634 -21.25 -8.82 -9.27
C ASN A 634 -19.76 -8.59 -9.57
N ALA A 635 -19.39 -7.42 -10.09
CA ALA A 635 -17.98 -7.09 -10.33
C ALA A 635 -17.22 -6.91 -9.00
N THR A 636 -17.88 -6.36 -7.97
CA THR A 636 -17.35 -6.32 -6.61
C THR A 636 -17.12 -7.74 -6.08
N LYS A 637 -18.12 -8.64 -6.14
CA LYS A 637 -18.00 -10.05 -5.69
C LYS A 637 -16.81 -10.77 -6.32
N GLU A 638 -16.66 -10.71 -7.65
CA GLU A 638 -15.54 -11.37 -8.34
C GLU A 638 -14.18 -10.81 -7.89
N THR A 639 -14.12 -9.51 -7.63
CA THR A 639 -12.92 -8.89 -7.07
C THR A 639 -12.63 -9.43 -5.67
N LEU A 640 -13.63 -9.46 -4.78
CA LEU A 640 -13.47 -9.94 -3.40
C LEU A 640 -13.05 -11.41 -3.32
N LYS A 641 -13.66 -12.29 -4.14
CA LYS A 641 -13.25 -13.70 -4.30
C LYS A 641 -11.76 -13.81 -4.63
N ALA A 642 -11.29 -13.00 -5.58
CA ALA A 642 -9.91 -13.00 -6.01
C ALA A 642 -8.93 -12.60 -4.89
N TYR A 643 -9.34 -11.71 -3.97
CA TYR A 643 -8.54 -11.33 -2.81
C TYR A 643 -8.52 -12.43 -1.73
N LEU A 644 -9.63 -13.14 -1.52
CA LEU A 644 -9.70 -14.30 -0.62
C LEU A 644 -8.77 -15.44 -1.05
N GLU A 645 -8.51 -15.59 -2.35
CA GLU A 645 -7.59 -16.59 -2.88
C GLU A 645 -6.10 -16.20 -2.79
N LEU A 646 -5.76 -14.94 -2.52
CA LEU A 646 -4.36 -14.47 -2.53
C LEU A 646 -3.44 -15.23 -1.56
N PRO A 647 -3.84 -15.58 -0.33
CA PRO A 647 -3.01 -16.40 0.56
C PRO A 647 -2.62 -17.76 0.00
N LEU A 648 -3.41 -18.31 -0.92
CA LEU A 648 -3.14 -19.60 -1.56
C LEU A 648 -2.04 -19.51 -2.63
N ILE A 649 -1.85 -18.33 -3.21
CA ILE A 649 -1.00 -18.09 -4.40
C ILE A 649 0.12 -17.07 -4.18
N LYS A 650 0.29 -16.60 -2.94
CA LYS A 650 1.34 -15.65 -2.52
C LYS A 650 2.15 -16.26 -1.38
N VAL A 651 3.34 -15.72 -1.20
CA VAL A 651 4.20 -16.00 -0.04
C VAL A 651 3.79 -15.05 1.09
N ASN A 652 3.66 -15.56 2.31
CA ASN A 652 3.43 -14.75 3.50
C ASN A 652 4.73 -14.44 4.26
N MET A 653 4.65 -13.59 5.29
CA MET A 653 5.81 -13.18 6.07
C MET A 653 6.42 -14.33 6.87
N LYS A 654 5.60 -15.25 7.39
CA LYS A 654 6.06 -16.46 8.07
C LYS A 654 6.95 -17.30 7.15
N GLU A 655 6.49 -17.61 5.94
CA GLU A 655 7.25 -18.36 4.94
C GLU A 655 8.57 -17.67 4.57
N LEU A 656 8.61 -16.33 4.52
CA LEU A 656 9.86 -15.61 4.30
C LEU A 656 10.84 -15.83 5.45
N VAL A 657 10.38 -15.68 6.70
CA VAL A 657 11.23 -15.84 7.89
C VAL A 657 11.73 -17.27 8.00
N GLU A 658 10.88 -18.26 7.74
CA GLU A 658 11.27 -19.68 7.69
C GLU A 658 12.41 -19.93 6.70
N LEU A 659 12.36 -19.34 5.50
CA LEU A 659 13.46 -19.46 4.52
C LEU A 659 14.78 -18.88 5.04
N HIS A 660 14.75 -17.80 5.83
CA HIS A 660 15.93 -17.21 6.44
C HIS A 660 16.45 -18.05 7.62
N VAL A 661 15.56 -18.60 8.45
CA VAL A 661 15.94 -19.49 9.55
C VAL A 661 16.57 -20.77 9.00
N GLU A 662 15.98 -21.37 7.96
CA GLU A 662 16.56 -22.51 7.25
C GLU A 662 17.94 -22.18 6.66
N ALA A 663 18.10 -20.96 6.12
CA ALA A 663 19.37 -20.48 5.59
C ALA A 663 20.46 -20.27 6.66
N ALA A 664 20.08 -19.99 7.92
CA ALA A 664 21.03 -19.82 9.02
C ALA A 664 21.68 -21.13 9.49
N GLY A 665 21.24 -22.30 8.98
CA GLY A 665 21.96 -23.56 9.08
C GLY A 665 22.24 -24.04 10.50
N GLY A 666 21.22 -24.04 11.36
CA GLY A 666 21.32 -24.45 12.77
C GLY A 666 21.67 -23.32 13.75
N SER A 667 22.15 -22.17 13.24
CA SER A 667 22.39 -20.97 14.05
C SER A 667 21.10 -20.31 14.54
N ALA A 668 19.97 -20.61 13.91
CA ALA A 668 18.65 -20.16 14.31
C ALA A 668 17.66 -21.31 14.37
N THR A 669 16.72 -21.24 15.32
CA THR A 669 15.61 -22.20 15.47
C THR A 669 14.33 -21.44 15.77
N ILE A 670 13.21 -21.93 15.25
CA ILE A 670 11.89 -21.37 15.58
C ILE A 670 11.44 -21.94 16.92
N VAL A 671 10.95 -21.08 17.81
CA VAL A 671 10.38 -21.45 19.11
C VAL A 671 8.90 -21.11 19.17
N GLU A 672 8.13 -21.86 19.98
CA GLU A 672 6.69 -21.68 20.11
C GLU A 672 6.29 -20.59 21.13
N SER A 673 7.15 -20.31 22.11
CA SER A 673 6.92 -19.31 23.15
C SER A 673 7.71 -18.05 22.87
N ARG A 674 7.08 -16.89 23.10
CA ARG A 674 7.70 -15.58 22.99
C ARG A 674 8.79 -15.37 24.04
N GLU A 675 8.60 -15.90 25.23
CA GLU A 675 9.51 -15.77 26.37
C GLU A 675 10.84 -16.49 26.14
N ASP A 676 10.82 -17.56 25.35
CA ASP A 676 12.03 -18.32 24.99
C ASP A 676 12.83 -17.67 23.86
N ALA A 677 12.29 -16.64 23.21
CA ALA A 677 12.88 -16.04 22.02
C ALA A 677 13.87 -14.91 22.35
N ASN A 678 14.90 -14.80 21.51
CA ASN A 678 15.80 -13.64 21.48
C ASN A 678 15.69 -12.86 20.16
N PHE A 679 14.77 -13.28 19.28
CA PHE A 679 14.40 -12.56 18.08
C PHE A 679 12.89 -12.71 17.86
N ILE A 680 12.16 -11.60 17.87
CA ILE A 680 10.69 -11.58 17.77
C ILE A 680 10.30 -11.00 16.41
N VAL A 681 9.50 -11.76 15.65
CA VAL A 681 8.80 -11.27 14.47
C VAL A 681 7.35 -11.02 14.86
N GLY A 682 6.91 -9.77 14.78
CA GLY A 682 5.59 -9.32 15.23
C GLY A 682 4.91 -8.34 14.29
N LEU A 683 3.71 -7.91 14.67
CA LEU A 683 2.88 -6.95 13.94
C LEU A 683 2.74 -5.65 14.75
N GLY A 684 3.54 -4.63 14.42
CA GLY A 684 3.64 -3.39 15.19
C GLY A 684 4.60 -3.46 16.39
N GLU A 685 5.37 -4.54 16.50
CA GLU A 685 6.33 -4.79 17.59
C GLU A 685 7.39 -5.84 17.20
N GLY A 686 8.41 -5.99 18.04
CA GLY A 686 9.48 -6.98 17.88
C GLY A 686 10.72 -6.48 17.13
N ASP A 687 11.69 -7.36 16.94
CA ASP A 687 12.94 -7.09 16.20
C ASP A 687 12.70 -6.96 14.69
N LEU A 688 11.73 -7.71 14.17
CA LEU A 688 11.17 -7.53 12.83
C LEU A 688 9.69 -7.23 12.93
N ASP A 689 9.35 -5.94 12.89
CA ASP A 689 7.98 -5.48 12.70
C ASP A 689 7.58 -5.64 11.22
N VAL A 690 6.52 -6.41 10.96
CA VAL A 690 6.05 -6.62 9.59
C VAL A 690 5.36 -5.40 8.96
N TYR A 691 5.08 -4.34 9.72
CA TYR A 691 4.75 -3.03 9.17
C TYR A 691 5.96 -2.26 8.63
N ASP A 692 7.19 -2.60 9.04
CA ASP A 692 8.42 -2.01 8.49
C ASP A 692 8.77 -2.64 7.12
N PHE A 693 7.92 -2.32 6.15
CA PHE A 693 8.07 -2.74 4.78
C PHE A 693 9.41 -2.33 4.16
N ALA A 694 9.99 -1.23 4.64
CA ALA A 694 11.25 -0.68 4.13
C ALA A 694 12.39 -1.61 4.52
N THR A 695 12.44 -2.04 5.79
CA THR A 695 13.37 -3.07 6.28
C THR A 695 13.14 -4.41 5.57
N ILE A 696 11.89 -4.88 5.44
CA ILE A 696 11.59 -6.13 4.74
C ILE A 696 12.08 -6.11 3.29
N ASN A 697 11.77 -5.06 2.52
CA ASN A 697 12.14 -5.00 1.10
C ASN A 697 13.63 -4.73 0.85
N SER A 698 14.32 -4.06 1.77
CA SER A 698 15.75 -3.75 1.62
C SER A 698 16.65 -4.92 2.07
N ASN A 699 16.32 -5.53 3.21
CA ASN A 699 17.20 -6.48 3.89
C ASN A 699 16.77 -7.95 3.70
N TRP A 700 15.47 -8.23 3.82
CA TRP A 700 14.95 -9.62 3.83
C TRP A 700 14.60 -10.16 2.44
N ILE A 701 14.24 -9.29 1.50
CA ILE A 701 14.02 -9.62 0.07
C ILE A 701 15.26 -9.23 -0.72
#